data_AF-A0A2N8C2S6-F1
#
_entry.id   AF-A0A2N8C2S6-F1
#
_cell.length_a   1.000
_cell.length_b   1.000
_cell.length_c   1.000
_cell.angle_alpha   90.00
_cell.angle_beta   90.00
_cell.angle_gamma   90.00
#
_symmetry.space_group_name_H-M   'P 1'
#
loop_
_entity.id
_entity.type
_entity.pdbx_description
1 polymer ?
#
loop_
_entity_poly.entity_id
_entity_poly.type
_entity_poly.pdbx_seq_one_letter_code
_entity_poly.pdbx_strand_id
1 'polypeptide(L)'
;MTANEKLTSKLTNQQIAEKARDKSRFFSLPNADEKHPAPRIEGMLDDGLLPAKLLDNDLKISVVKLNEYHEGDKARVYLYKSGSEAPVYVGGLIDLPKAETDYPVDLPLPKEYLLDDEELESVTRYYVTLEIVDGRSGNELFTDDLHINIDLHGPYRSKLDGTFIRPPKVIIIDAPDLIDTPWLEKELPLKVKIDTEYQFYSGSDVFSAAISNAEPGADAPLADLVFTGVLAVDGRVDIPLDKFADKVSKDGTIYVNILITDRAGNESKVSFPVSIPVKLQVKPVLHELDMPIVGKNGVLDLKTLQFKIYVYVKHPDHALATDKIRLLLNGTIPVAEKTVGAEPNPMRFLLSYLELKQLAGHRDQPIPTKLSYQLIRGIESPTPSADYPFTFDGSIAGLPHPDYPSLTNPKMINVGLKGESDTLNHIIGTDRGKTVTISTPMSDPLFSIMTDEIAILRYDGIDIYSKGLIGDETELTYDIPAADIDSAGTGIKDACWAIRVNGSANILMSEITKVTVDAAIVEFSEPSAETFPVMDNGVQKYVINCNSVKNSAPPGTPAKDLYQRLAVTIPINKLWMPKDTVVTVHSVGTIDREGHEVIVGTEFSEQYTIQGNEIDDKFVVYVRTYLDKLKPIQPSFASGQDNGAFKCWYTTPVEGTPTSSLVFLREARFLASRVYCEDR
;
A
#
# COMPACT_ATOMS: atom_id res chain seq x y z
N MET A 1 59.02 32.68 -131.87
CA MET A 1 58.68 31.92 -133.10
C MET A 1 59.71 30.81 -133.20
N THR A 2 59.42 29.52 -133.32
CA THR A 2 58.29 28.73 -133.89
C THR A 2 58.10 27.43 -133.07
N ALA A 3 56.89 27.03 -132.68
CA ALA A 3 55.99 26.07 -133.34
C ALA A 3 56.52 24.63 -133.52
N ASN A 4 55.89 23.70 -132.78
CA ASN A 4 55.60 22.28 -133.02
C ASN A 4 56.48 21.13 -132.46
N GLU A 5 55.75 20.29 -131.70
CA GLU A 5 55.79 18.82 -131.57
C GLU A 5 56.77 18.19 -130.56
N LYS A 6 56.30 17.78 -129.37
CA LYS A 6 55.65 16.49 -129.06
C LYS A 6 56.53 15.26 -129.38
N LEU A 7 57.15 14.70 -128.34
CA LEU A 7 57.38 13.25 -128.25
C LEU A 7 57.31 12.79 -126.78
N THR A 8 56.11 12.33 -126.42
CA THR A 8 55.82 11.48 -125.27
C THR A 8 56.35 10.07 -125.50
N SER A 9 57.29 9.58 -124.69
CA SER A 9 57.51 8.14 -124.52
C SER A 9 56.47 7.61 -123.52
N LYS A 10 55.28 7.24 -124.04
CA LYS A 10 54.24 6.58 -123.24
C LYS A 10 54.72 5.17 -122.88
N LEU A 11 54.74 4.85 -121.58
CA LEU A 11 54.76 3.47 -121.08
C LEU A 11 53.71 2.65 -121.82
N THR A 12 54.06 1.44 -122.23
CA THR A 12 53.11 0.57 -122.93
C THR A 12 51.97 0.16 -121.99
N ASN A 13 50.78 -0.12 -122.54
CA ASN A 13 49.63 -0.57 -121.76
C ASN A 13 49.95 -1.81 -120.89
N GLN A 14 50.92 -2.63 -121.32
CA GLN A 14 51.42 -3.77 -120.56
C GLN A 14 52.23 -3.34 -119.32
N GLN A 15 53.07 -2.32 -119.43
CA GLN A 15 53.83 -1.77 -118.31
C GLN A 15 52.96 -0.96 -117.33
N ILE A 16 51.87 -0.34 -117.83
CA ILE A 16 50.84 0.27 -116.98
C ILE A 16 50.02 -0.81 -116.28
N ALA A 17 49.70 -1.91 -116.97
CA ALA A 17 49.00 -3.05 -116.39
C ALA A 17 49.86 -3.84 -115.38
N GLU A 18 51.18 -3.95 -115.59
CA GLU A 18 52.12 -4.55 -114.64
C GLU A 18 52.33 -3.63 -113.42
N LYS A 19 52.50 -2.32 -113.60
CA LYS A 19 52.55 -1.38 -112.46
C LYS A 19 51.23 -1.26 -111.70
N ALA A 20 50.09 -1.46 -112.37
CA ALA A 20 48.78 -1.55 -111.73
C ALA A 20 48.60 -2.88 -110.99
N ARG A 21 49.07 -4.00 -111.58
CA ARG A 21 49.07 -5.33 -110.93
C ARG A 21 50.02 -5.43 -109.74
N ASP A 22 51.19 -4.80 -109.80
CA ASP A 22 52.17 -4.80 -108.70
C ASP A 22 51.78 -3.81 -107.58
N LYS A 23 51.05 -2.72 -107.90
CA LYS A 23 50.38 -1.91 -106.87
C LYS A 23 49.17 -2.57 -106.23
N SER A 24 48.50 -3.51 -106.91
CA SER A 24 47.40 -4.30 -106.35
C SER A 24 47.84 -5.60 -105.67
N ARG A 25 49.15 -5.91 -105.66
CA ARG A 25 49.73 -7.10 -104.99
C ARG A 25 50.26 -6.84 -103.59
N PHE A 26 50.29 -5.58 -103.16
CA PHE A 26 50.24 -5.26 -101.74
C PHE A 26 48.77 -5.22 -101.32
N PHE A 27 48.16 -6.40 -101.20
CA PHE A 27 47.20 -6.56 -100.12
C PHE A 27 47.96 -6.13 -98.87
N SER A 28 47.51 -5.05 -98.24
CA SER A 28 47.62 -4.92 -96.80
C SER A 28 47.33 -6.30 -96.23
N LEU A 29 48.32 -6.92 -95.58
CA LEU A 29 48.02 -7.96 -94.62
C LEU A 29 46.86 -7.39 -93.79
N PRO A 30 45.70 -8.07 -93.71
CA PRO A 30 44.74 -7.74 -92.66
C PRO A 30 45.55 -7.73 -91.38
N ASN A 31 45.38 -6.67 -90.59
CA ASN A 31 46.06 -6.51 -89.32
C ASN A 31 46.11 -7.86 -88.60
N ALA A 32 47.28 -8.21 -88.05
CA ALA A 32 47.28 -9.10 -86.91
C ALA A 32 46.31 -8.51 -85.87
N ASP A 33 45.39 -9.35 -85.43
CA ASP A 33 44.72 -9.28 -84.14
C ASP A 33 43.78 -8.10 -83.88
N GLU A 34 42.69 -7.97 -84.64
CA GLU A 34 41.47 -7.37 -84.07
C GLU A 34 40.42 -8.48 -83.92
N LYS A 35 40.46 -9.13 -82.74
CA LYS A 35 39.48 -10.13 -82.35
C LYS A 35 38.06 -9.55 -82.51
N HIS A 36 37.12 -10.41 -82.90
CA HIS A 36 35.71 -10.04 -82.88
C HIS A 36 35.26 -9.75 -81.44
N PRO A 37 34.25 -8.88 -81.23
CA PRO A 37 33.78 -8.59 -79.88
C PRO A 37 33.37 -9.86 -79.15
N ALA A 38 33.67 -9.94 -77.85
CA ALA A 38 33.25 -11.07 -77.03
C ALA A 38 31.73 -11.28 -77.15
N PRO A 39 31.27 -12.54 -77.21
CA PRO A 39 29.85 -12.81 -77.16
C PRO A 39 29.27 -12.44 -75.79
N ARG A 40 27.95 -12.49 -75.64
CA ARG A 40 27.26 -12.16 -74.39
C ARG A 40 26.30 -13.27 -73.97
N ILE A 41 26.07 -13.36 -72.67
CA ILE A 41 24.97 -14.15 -72.10
C ILE A 41 24.05 -13.17 -71.39
N GLU A 42 22.79 -13.12 -71.79
CA GLU A 42 21.80 -12.26 -71.13
C GLU A 42 21.54 -12.73 -69.69
N GLY A 43 21.49 -11.80 -68.74
CA GLY A 43 21.22 -12.08 -67.32
C GLY A 43 22.44 -12.47 -66.48
N MET A 44 23.64 -12.53 -67.06
CA MET A 44 24.90 -12.70 -66.33
C MET A 44 25.18 -11.47 -65.44
N LEU A 45 25.76 -11.70 -64.25
CA LEU A 45 26.15 -10.62 -63.33
C LEU A 45 27.47 -9.95 -63.76
N ASP A 46 27.75 -8.75 -63.25
CA ASP A 46 28.88 -7.88 -63.68
C ASP A 46 30.28 -8.52 -63.57
N ASP A 47 30.46 -9.52 -62.70
CA ASP A 47 31.72 -10.25 -62.53
C ASP A 47 31.78 -11.58 -63.28
N GLY A 48 30.82 -11.84 -64.17
CA GLY A 48 30.71 -13.07 -64.95
C GLY A 48 29.99 -14.20 -64.23
N LEU A 49 29.50 -14.03 -62.99
CA LEU A 49 28.71 -15.05 -62.31
C LEU A 49 27.39 -15.28 -63.02
N LEU A 50 27.12 -16.53 -63.37
CA LEU A 50 25.84 -16.95 -63.94
C LEU A 50 24.87 -17.31 -62.81
N PRO A 51 23.72 -16.63 -62.69
CA PRO A 51 22.71 -17.00 -61.72
C PRO A 51 22.23 -18.44 -61.93
N ALA A 52 21.98 -19.16 -60.83
CA ALA A 52 21.54 -20.56 -60.80
C ALA A 52 20.34 -20.82 -61.73
N LYS A 53 19.38 -19.89 -61.78
CA LYS A 53 18.21 -19.97 -62.66
C LYS A 53 18.55 -20.00 -64.16
N LEU A 54 19.66 -19.38 -64.57
CA LEU A 54 20.11 -19.47 -65.96
C LEU A 54 20.66 -20.86 -66.29
N LEU A 55 21.20 -21.57 -65.28
CA LEU A 55 21.81 -22.90 -65.42
C LEU A 55 20.79 -24.05 -65.34
N ASP A 56 19.51 -23.75 -65.10
CA ASP A 56 18.42 -24.75 -65.15
C ASP A 56 18.26 -25.36 -66.55
N ASN A 57 18.64 -24.63 -67.61
CA ASN A 57 18.54 -25.02 -69.02
C ASN A 57 19.86 -24.80 -69.76
N ASP A 58 19.95 -25.26 -71.01
CA ASP A 58 21.07 -24.92 -71.88
C ASP A 58 21.14 -23.39 -72.08
N LEU A 59 22.36 -22.85 -72.03
CA LEU A 59 22.59 -21.43 -72.17
C LEU A 59 22.58 -21.01 -73.64
N LYS A 60 22.28 -19.73 -73.86
CA LYS A 60 22.39 -19.08 -75.16
C LYS A 60 23.50 -18.04 -75.11
N ILE A 61 24.51 -18.25 -75.93
CA ILE A 61 25.57 -17.28 -76.17
C ILE A 61 25.15 -16.42 -77.35
N SER A 62 24.82 -15.15 -77.10
CA SER A 62 24.43 -14.20 -78.12
C SER A 62 25.66 -13.52 -78.73
N VAL A 63 25.87 -13.74 -80.02
CA VAL A 63 26.79 -12.93 -80.83
C VAL A 63 26.05 -11.66 -81.18
N VAL A 64 26.45 -10.52 -80.61
CA VAL A 64 25.74 -9.24 -80.80
C VAL A 64 26.08 -8.59 -82.13
N LYS A 65 27.33 -8.74 -82.57
CA LYS A 65 27.85 -8.22 -83.84
C LYS A 65 29.21 -8.82 -84.12
N LEU A 66 29.65 -8.74 -85.38
CA LEU A 66 31.02 -8.99 -85.78
C LEU A 66 31.68 -7.68 -86.23
N ASN A 67 33.00 -7.69 -86.39
CA ASN A 67 33.73 -6.56 -86.96
C ASN A 67 33.54 -6.49 -88.48
N GLU A 68 33.31 -7.64 -89.11
CA GLU A 68 33.06 -7.82 -90.54
C GLU A 68 32.12 -9.03 -90.74
N TYR A 69 31.36 -9.02 -91.84
CA TYR A 69 30.32 -10.02 -92.14
C TYR A 69 30.48 -10.53 -93.57
N HIS A 70 30.53 -11.85 -93.75
CA HIS A 70 30.63 -12.48 -95.06
C HIS A 70 29.60 -13.60 -95.26
N GLU A 71 29.28 -13.87 -96.53
CA GLU A 71 28.43 -15.00 -96.88
C GLU A 71 29.19 -16.31 -96.67
N GLY A 72 28.60 -17.21 -95.88
CA GLY A 72 29.21 -18.50 -95.55
C GLY A 72 30.02 -18.51 -94.26
N ASP A 73 30.02 -17.42 -93.48
CA ASP A 73 30.61 -17.38 -92.14
C ASP A 73 29.96 -18.43 -91.23
N LYS A 74 30.79 -19.12 -90.43
CA LYS A 74 30.31 -20.11 -89.47
C LYS A 74 31.01 -19.96 -88.13
N ALA A 75 30.29 -20.16 -87.04
CA ALA A 75 30.83 -20.12 -85.69
C ALA A 75 30.95 -21.51 -85.06
N ARG A 76 32.02 -21.69 -84.27
CA ARG A 76 32.21 -22.78 -83.31
C ARG A 76 32.38 -22.19 -81.93
N VAL A 77 31.78 -22.83 -80.92
CA VAL A 77 31.94 -22.44 -79.51
C VAL A 77 33.06 -23.27 -78.88
N TYR A 78 34.04 -22.59 -78.31
CA TYR A 78 35.07 -23.19 -77.47
C TYR A 78 34.91 -22.75 -76.02
N LEU A 79 35.00 -23.71 -75.12
CA LEU A 79 34.95 -23.50 -73.68
C LEU A 79 36.29 -23.89 -73.06
N TYR A 80 36.86 -22.97 -72.29
CA TYR A 80 38.12 -23.15 -71.57
C TYR A 80 37.83 -23.09 -70.08
N LYS A 81 38.08 -24.18 -69.34
CA LYS A 81 38.12 -24.10 -67.88
C LYS A 81 39.44 -23.46 -67.45
N SER A 82 39.40 -22.55 -66.49
CA SER A 82 40.60 -21.92 -65.94
C SER A 82 41.58 -22.96 -65.41
N GLY A 83 42.84 -22.88 -65.83
CA GLY A 83 43.87 -23.86 -65.49
C GLY A 83 43.88 -25.14 -66.35
N SER A 84 42.96 -25.31 -67.30
CA SER A 84 43.02 -26.38 -68.30
C SER A 84 44.00 -26.02 -69.43
N GLU A 85 44.73 -27.02 -69.94
CA GLU A 85 45.68 -26.84 -71.06
C GLU A 85 45.01 -26.87 -72.45
N ALA A 86 43.78 -27.39 -72.55
CA ALA A 86 43.09 -27.54 -73.84
C ALA A 86 41.62 -27.07 -73.78
N PRO A 87 41.14 -26.35 -74.80
CA PRO A 87 39.72 -26.06 -74.94
C PRO A 87 38.89 -27.29 -75.26
N VAL A 88 37.64 -27.26 -74.82
CA VAL A 88 36.61 -28.21 -75.25
C VAL A 88 35.78 -27.53 -76.32
N TYR A 89 35.65 -28.20 -77.47
CA TYR A 89 34.69 -27.80 -78.49
C TYR A 89 33.29 -28.20 -78.05
N VAL A 90 32.38 -27.22 -78.04
CA VAL A 90 31.03 -27.39 -77.52
C VAL A 90 30.01 -27.11 -78.63
N GLY A 91 29.27 -28.14 -79.02
CA GLY A 91 28.18 -28.03 -80.01
C GLY A 91 28.56 -28.32 -81.46
N GLY A 92 27.86 -27.68 -82.39
CA GLY A 92 27.98 -27.84 -83.85
C GLY A 92 28.55 -26.59 -84.53
N LEU A 93 29.00 -26.73 -85.77
CA LEU A 93 29.36 -25.58 -86.62
C LEU A 93 28.07 -24.89 -87.08
N ILE A 94 27.86 -23.63 -86.73
CA ILE A 94 26.59 -22.90 -86.94
C ILE A 94 26.80 -21.81 -87.97
N ASP A 95 25.91 -21.69 -88.95
CA ASP A 95 25.96 -20.63 -89.95
C ASP A 95 25.63 -19.27 -89.33
N LEU A 96 26.45 -18.26 -89.62
CA LEU A 96 26.27 -16.88 -89.16
C LEU A 96 25.61 -16.01 -90.26
N PRO A 97 24.84 -14.96 -89.88
CA PRO A 97 24.24 -14.07 -90.86
C PRO A 97 25.27 -13.24 -91.62
N LYS A 98 24.95 -12.92 -92.87
CA LYS A 98 25.81 -12.12 -93.76
C LYS A 98 25.64 -10.61 -93.63
N ALA A 99 24.78 -10.14 -92.73
CA ALA A 99 24.47 -8.73 -92.54
C ALA A 99 24.21 -8.40 -91.07
N GLU A 100 24.66 -7.22 -90.63
CA GLU A 100 24.51 -6.73 -89.26
C GLU A 100 23.06 -6.67 -88.79
N THR A 101 22.09 -6.43 -89.68
CA THR A 101 20.65 -6.31 -89.34
C THR A 101 20.03 -7.58 -88.78
N ASP A 102 20.67 -8.73 -89.01
CA ASP A 102 20.17 -10.05 -88.63
C ASP A 102 20.80 -10.55 -87.32
N TYR A 103 21.62 -9.72 -86.66
CA TYR A 103 22.17 -9.94 -85.32
C TYR A 103 21.26 -9.29 -84.25
N PRO A 104 21.24 -9.81 -83.00
CA PRO A 104 22.08 -10.86 -82.46
C PRO A 104 21.70 -12.27 -82.92
N VAL A 105 22.66 -13.19 -82.90
CA VAL A 105 22.44 -14.62 -83.12
C VAL A 105 22.84 -15.42 -81.90
N ASP A 106 21.95 -16.31 -81.48
CA ASP A 106 22.16 -17.18 -80.32
C ASP A 106 22.79 -18.50 -80.72
N LEU A 107 23.92 -18.83 -80.11
CA LEU A 107 24.58 -20.12 -80.19
C LEU A 107 24.29 -20.92 -78.91
N PRO A 108 23.92 -22.21 -79.00
CA PRO A 108 23.68 -23.03 -77.83
C PRO A 108 24.99 -23.37 -77.10
N LEU A 109 24.97 -23.25 -75.78
CA LEU A 109 25.99 -23.74 -74.86
C LEU A 109 25.34 -24.76 -73.91
N PRO A 110 25.45 -26.07 -74.19
CA PRO A 110 24.85 -27.10 -73.37
C PRO A 110 25.38 -27.06 -71.94
N LYS A 111 24.46 -27.10 -70.97
CA LYS A 111 24.82 -26.94 -69.55
C LYS A 111 25.67 -28.09 -69.00
N GLU A 112 25.67 -29.25 -69.65
CA GLU A 112 26.46 -30.42 -69.27
C GLU A 112 27.98 -30.19 -69.29
N TYR A 113 28.44 -29.16 -70.00
CA TYR A 113 29.85 -28.73 -70.02
C TYR A 113 30.19 -27.70 -68.93
N LEU A 114 29.19 -27.19 -68.20
CA LEU A 114 29.33 -26.15 -67.18
C LEU A 114 29.29 -26.77 -65.79
N LEU A 115 30.36 -27.49 -65.46
CA LEU A 115 30.51 -28.13 -64.16
C LEU A 115 30.98 -27.13 -63.11
N ASP A 116 30.57 -27.36 -61.85
CA ASP A 116 31.06 -26.64 -60.67
C ASP A 116 31.87 -27.58 -59.76
N ASP A 117 33.12 -27.82 -60.14
CA ASP A 117 34.01 -28.84 -59.59
C ASP A 117 35.35 -28.27 -59.04
N GLU A 118 35.50 -26.94 -58.96
CA GLU A 118 36.60 -26.30 -58.19
C GLU A 118 36.30 -26.30 -56.68
N GLU A 119 36.62 -27.42 -56.01
CA GLU A 119 36.26 -27.69 -54.60
C GLU A 119 36.77 -26.68 -53.55
N LEU A 120 37.86 -25.97 -53.86
CA LEU A 120 38.50 -25.00 -52.95
C LEU A 120 38.13 -23.55 -53.25
N GLU A 121 37.40 -23.30 -54.33
CA GLU A 121 37.03 -21.96 -54.79
C GLU A 121 35.50 -21.80 -54.78
N SER A 122 35.04 -20.58 -54.52
CA SER A 122 33.60 -20.29 -54.46
C SER A 122 32.90 -20.48 -55.81
N VAL A 123 33.64 -20.40 -56.92
CA VAL A 123 33.14 -20.55 -58.28
C VAL A 123 34.11 -21.36 -59.13
N THR A 124 33.59 -22.06 -60.13
CA THR A 124 34.40 -22.65 -61.20
C THR A 124 34.47 -21.68 -62.38
N ARG A 125 35.69 -21.31 -62.81
CA ARG A 125 35.89 -20.26 -63.82
C ARG A 125 36.03 -20.83 -65.22
N TYR A 126 35.30 -20.27 -66.19
CA TYR A 126 35.42 -20.60 -67.59
C TYR A 126 35.60 -19.35 -68.47
N TYR A 127 36.17 -19.57 -69.65
CA TYR A 127 36.27 -18.61 -70.74
C TYR A 127 35.57 -19.20 -71.96
N VAL A 128 34.69 -18.42 -72.59
CA VAL A 128 33.99 -18.79 -73.82
C VAL A 128 34.57 -17.97 -74.96
N THR A 129 35.08 -18.64 -75.98
CA THR A 129 35.64 -18.03 -77.19
C THR A 129 34.92 -18.61 -78.39
N LEU A 130 34.57 -17.77 -79.37
CA LEU A 130 34.06 -18.24 -80.64
C LEU A 130 35.16 -18.24 -81.68
N GLU A 131 35.30 -19.36 -82.36
CA GLU A 131 36.08 -19.46 -83.60
C GLU A 131 35.12 -19.22 -84.77
N ILE A 132 35.41 -18.23 -85.58
CA ILE A 132 34.66 -17.85 -86.77
C ILE A 132 35.47 -18.29 -87.98
N VAL A 133 34.91 -19.21 -88.75
CA VAL A 133 35.45 -19.61 -90.05
C VAL A 133 34.92 -18.62 -91.08
N ASP A 134 35.79 -17.74 -91.57
CA ASP A 134 35.45 -16.73 -92.58
C ASP A 134 35.03 -17.41 -93.90
N GLY A 135 33.81 -17.14 -94.36
CA GLY A 135 33.23 -17.71 -95.57
C GLY A 135 33.99 -17.33 -96.85
N ARG A 136 34.77 -16.25 -96.83
CA ARG A 136 35.56 -15.79 -97.99
C ARG A 136 36.90 -16.50 -98.13
N SER A 137 37.64 -16.64 -97.04
CA SER A 137 39.02 -17.16 -97.05
C SER A 137 39.14 -18.59 -96.51
N GLY A 138 38.18 -19.05 -95.71
CA GLY A 138 38.26 -20.28 -94.95
C GLY A 138 39.21 -20.20 -93.75
N ASN A 139 39.74 -19.02 -93.43
CA ASN A 139 40.61 -18.81 -92.28
C ASN A 139 39.80 -18.74 -90.98
N GLU A 140 40.44 -19.08 -89.87
CA GLU A 140 39.87 -19.02 -88.52
C GLU A 140 40.19 -17.67 -87.88
N LEU A 141 39.16 -17.00 -87.39
CA LEU A 141 39.21 -15.77 -86.60
C LEU A 141 38.60 -16.05 -85.22
N PHE A 142 38.98 -15.29 -84.20
CA PHE A 142 38.51 -15.52 -82.83
C PHE A 142 37.82 -14.29 -82.25
N THR A 143 36.86 -14.50 -81.36
CA THR A 143 36.35 -13.42 -80.51
C THR A 143 37.28 -13.14 -79.33
N ASP A 144 37.07 -12.01 -78.68
CA ASP A 144 37.49 -11.83 -77.29
C ASP A 144 36.79 -12.85 -76.39
N ASP A 145 37.43 -13.16 -75.27
CA ASP A 145 36.97 -14.17 -74.34
C ASP A 145 35.84 -13.60 -73.47
N LEU A 146 34.73 -14.33 -73.39
CA LEU A 146 33.68 -14.08 -72.41
C LEU A 146 33.99 -14.86 -71.14
N HIS A 147 34.21 -14.16 -70.03
CA HIS A 147 34.47 -14.78 -68.73
C HIS A 147 33.16 -15.15 -68.06
N ILE A 148 33.02 -16.41 -67.65
CA ILE A 148 31.86 -16.89 -66.90
C ILE A 148 32.31 -17.64 -65.64
N ASN A 149 31.59 -17.43 -64.54
CA ASN A 149 31.79 -18.10 -63.27
C ASN A 149 30.55 -18.94 -62.96
N ILE A 150 30.76 -20.20 -62.60
CA ILE A 150 29.71 -21.17 -62.29
C ILE A 150 29.71 -21.45 -60.79
N ASP A 151 28.54 -21.37 -60.17
CA ASP A 151 28.28 -21.83 -58.81
C ASP A 151 26.93 -22.54 -58.77
N LEU A 152 26.96 -23.85 -58.52
CA LEU A 152 25.78 -24.71 -58.44
C LEU A 152 25.46 -25.13 -56.99
N HIS A 153 26.24 -24.65 -56.01
CA HIS A 153 26.20 -25.14 -54.65
C HIS A 153 25.87 -24.03 -53.65
N GLY A 154 24.61 -24.01 -53.23
CA GLY A 154 24.16 -23.06 -52.22
C GLY A 154 24.73 -23.28 -50.83
N PRO A 155 24.41 -22.36 -49.90
CA PRO A 155 24.91 -22.41 -48.53
C PRO A 155 24.62 -23.75 -47.85
N TYR A 156 25.60 -24.25 -47.10
CA TYR A 156 25.58 -25.57 -46.44
C TYR A 156 25.47 -26.79 -47.39
N ARG A 157 25.78 -26.61 -48.67
CA ARG A 157 25.93 -27.71 -49.62
C ARG A 157 27.40 -27.93 -49.93
N SER A 158 27.90 -29.14 -49.68
CA SER A 158 29.27 -29.53 -50.01
C SER A 158 29.46 -29.66 -51.52
N LYS A 159 30.51 -29.04 -52.08
CA LYS A 159 30.91 -29.24 -53.48
C LYS A 159 31.53 -30.62 -53.75
N LEU A 160 32.13 -31.25 -52.73
CA LEU A 160 32.85 -32.53 -52.86
C LEU A 160 31.92 -33.72 -53.12
N ASP A 161 30.80 -33.76 -52.41
CA ASP A 161 29.88 -34.92 -52.40
C ASP A 161 28.40 -34.53 -52.58
N GLY A 162 28.11 -33.25 -52.75
CA GLY A 162 26.75 -32.72 -52.93
C GLY A 162 25.88 -32.82 -51.67
N THR A 163 26.44 -33.22 -50.52
CA THR A 163 25.66 -33.41 -49.30
C THR A 163 25.18 -32.07 -48.75
N PHE A 164 23.93 -32.07 -48.26
CA PHE A 164 23.32 -30.90 -47.63
C PHE A 164 23.32 -31.05 -46.12
N ILE A 165 23.97 -30.10 -45.46
CA ILE A 165 23.83 -29.90 -44.03
C ILE A 165 22.69 -28.90 -43.82
N ARG A 166 21.80 -29.18 -42.88
CA ARG A 166 20.75 -28.22 -42.54
C ARG A 166 21.38 -27.07 -41.74
N PRO A 167 21.07 -25.80 -42.04
CA PRO A 167 21.53 -24.70 -41.22
C PRO A 167 21.10 -24.89 -39.75
N PRO A 168 21.96 -24.54 -38.78
CA PRO A 168 21.62 -24.63 -37.36
C PRO A 168 20.45 -23.68 -37.02
N LYS A 169 19.83 -23.89 -35.85
CA LYS A 169 18.86 -22.92 -35.33
C LYS A 169 19.54 -21.56 -35.14
N VAL A 170 18.84 -20.48 -35.49
CA VAL A 170 19.35 -19.14 -35.20
C VAL A 170 19.49 -18.91 -33.70
N ILE A 171 20.45 -18.06 -33.33
CA ILE A 171 20.64 -17.65 -31.94
C ILE A 171 19.96 -16.31 -31.74
N ILE A 172 19.09 -16.23 -30.74
CA ILE A 172 18.50 -14.95 -30.34
C ILE A 172 19.53 -14.15 -29.55
N ILE A 173 19.92 -12.96 -30.02
CA ILE A 173 21.03 -12.18 -29.44
C ILE A 173 20.54 -11.22 -28.36
N ASP A 174 19.41 -10.59 -28.61
CA ASP A 174 18.89 -9.45 -27.83
C ASP A 174 17.37 -9.47 -27.74
N ALA A 175 16.76 -10.63 -28.06
CA ALA A 175 15.34 -10.83 -27.87
C ALA A 175 15.08 -11.65 -26.61
N PRO A 176 14.02 -11.31 -25.89
CA PRO A 176 13.70 -11.94 -24.62
C PRO A 176 13.35 -13.42 -24.82
N ASP A 177 13.60 -14.24 -23.80
CA ASP A 177 13.08 -15.60 -23.69
C ASP A 177 11.52 -15.65 -23.74
N LEU A 178 10.87 -14.48 -23.73
CA LEU A 178 9.44 -14.25 -23.76
C LEU A 178 9.11 -12.91 -24.44
N ILE A 179 8.31 -12.92 -25.50
CA ILE A 179 7.74 -11.68 -26.06
C ILE A 179 6.52 -11.30 -25.21
N ASP A 180 6.61 -10.13 -24.57
CA ASP A 180 5.58 -9.58 -23.68
C ASP A 180 5.18 -8.15 -24.09
N THR A 181 4.16 -7.62 -23.42
CA THR A 181 3.66 -6.25 -23.67
C THR A 181 4.77 -5.19 -23.53
N PRO A 182 5.61 -5.18 -22.48
CA PRO A 182 6.75 -4.26 -22.37
C PRO A 182 7.75 -4.32 -23.52
N TRP A 183 8.03 -5.51 -24.08
CA TRP A 183 8.92 -5.64 -25.23
C TRP A 183 8.29 -5.03 -26.50
N LEU A 184 7.01 -5.32 -26.75
CA LEU A 184 6.28 -4.77 -27.90
C LEU A 184 6.17 -3.24 -27.87
N GLU A 185 6.00 -2.64 -26.69
CA GLU A 185 5.92 -1.17 -26.52
C GLU A 185 7.21 -0.42 -26.89
N LYS A 186 8.36 -1.10 -26.94
CA LYS A 186 9.62 -0.48 -27.34
C LYS A 186 9.81 -0.41 -28.86
N GLU A 187 8.95 -1.10 -29.62
CA GLU A 187 9.02 -1.20 -31.09
C GLU A 187 10.40 -1.63 -31.62
N LEU A 188 11.10 -2.49 -30.88
CA LEU A 188 12.44 -2.97 -31.23
C LEU A 188 12.38 -4.12 -32.25
N PRO A 189 13.37 -4.24 -33.15
CA PRO A 189 13.47 -5.39 -34.04
C PRO A 189 13.83 -6.67 -33.28
N LEU A 190 13.46 -7.82 -33.84
CA LEU A 190 13.93 -9.12 -33.38
C LEU A 190 15.37 -9.32 -33.87
N LYS A 191 16.34 -9.29 -32.96
CA LYS A 191 17.76 -9.46 -33.27
C LYS A 191 18.17 -10.93 -33.21
N VAL A 192 18.66 -11.45 -34.33
CA VAL A 192 19.08 -12.84 -34.45
C VAL A 192 20.51 -12.94 -34.98
N LYS A 193 21.21 -14.00 -34.59
CA LYS A 193 22.49 -14.43 -35.15
C LYS A 193 22.24 -15.64 -36.03
N ILE A 194 22.53 -15.48 -37.31
CA ILE A 194 22.62 -16.55 -38.28
C ILE A 194 24.06 -17.03 -38.31
N ASP A 195 24.27 -18.32 -38.47
CA ASP A 195 25.60 -18.90 -38.63
C ASP A 195 26.16 -18.57 -40.02
N THR A 196 27.37 -18.01 -40.05
CA THR A 196 28.09 -17.60 -41.28
C THR A 196 29.36 -18.42 -41.51
N GLU A 197 29.57 -19.50 -40.74
CA GLU A 197 30.76 -20.37 -40.84
C GLU A 197 30.66 -21.41 -41.97
N TYR A 198 29.63 -21.35 -42.82
CA TYR A 198 29.47 -22.25 -43.95
C TYR A 198 30.47 -21.98 -45.08
N GLN A 199 30.75 -23.02 -45.88
CA GLN A 199 31.69 -22.94 -46.99
C GLN A 199 31.27 -21.86 -47.99
N PHE A 200 32.21 -21.00 -48.38
CA PHE A 200 32.03 -19.92 -49.37
C PHE A 200 31.03 -18.83 -48.99
N TYR A 201 30.82 -18.57 -47.70
CA TYR A 201 30.11 -17.37 -47.24
C TYR A 201 30.55 -16.11 -47.99
N SER A 202 29.56 -15.33 -48.45
CA SER A 202 29.78 -14.01 -49.03
C SER A 202 28.92 -12.96 -48.34
N GLY A 203 29.45 -11.74 -48.19
CA GLY A 203 28.68 -10.58 -47.70
C GLY A 203 27.55 -10.13 -48.64
N SER A 204 27.46 -10.72 -49.83
CA SER A 204 26.34 -10.56 -50.76
C SER A 204 25.20 -11.56 -50.54
N ASP A 205 25.39 -12.55 -49.69
CA ASP A 205 24.36 -13.54 -49.40
C ASP A 205 23.19 -12.87 -48.69
N VAL A 206 21.98 -13.34 -48.99
CA VAL A 206 20.76 -12.82 -48.39
C VAL A 206 20.11 -13.89 -47.52
N PHE A 207 19.45 -13.45 -46.46
CA PHE A 207 18.64 -14.31 -45.63
C PHE A 207 17.17 -13.96 -45.81
N SER A 208 16.33 -14.99 -45.72
CA SER A 208 14.89 -14.91 -45.74
C SER A 208 14.36 -15.49 -44.43
N ALA A 209 13.68 -14.67 -43.63
CA ALA A 209 13.13 -15.02 -42.34
C ALA A 209 11.63 -15.29 -42.42
N ALA A 210 11.23 -16.44 -41.90
CA ALA A 210 9.84 -16.82 -41.68
C ALA A 210 9.52 -16.82 -40.19
N ILE A 211 8.33 -16.29 -39.84
CA ILE A 211 7.80 -16.30 -38.49
C ILE A 211 6.36 -16.79 -38.51
N SER A 212 6.08 -17.91 -37.85
CA SER A 212 4.78 -18.57 -37.83
C SER A 212 4.27 -18.84 -36.41
N ASN A 213 2.95 -19.03 -36.26
CA ASN A 213 2.32 -19.41 -34.97
C ASN A 213 2.10 -20.93 -34.87
N ALA A 214 2.58 -21.69 -35.85
CA ALA A 214 2.48 -23.14 -35.91
C ALA A 214 3.85 -23.71 -36.23
N GLU A 215 4.21 -24.80 -35.54
CA GLU A 215 5.50 -25.45 -35.75
C GLU A 215 5.60 -25.94 -37.20
N PRO A 216 6.60 -25.47 -37.96
CA PRO A 216 6.77 -25.91 -39.33
C PRO A 216 7.27 -27.35 -39.36
N GLY A 217 6.83 -28.11 -40.36
CA GLY A 217 7.36 -29.45 -40.61
C GLY A 217 8.85 -29.39 -40.96
N ALA A 218 9.63 -30.38 -40.52
CA ALA A 218 11.08 -30.38 -40.69
C ALA A 218 11.51 -30.13 -42.15
N ASP A 219 10.86 -30.71 -43.15
CA ASP A 219 11.20 -30.51 -44.56
C ASP A 219 10.14 -29.70 -45.33
N ALA A 220 9.32 -28.91 -44.62
CA ALA A 220 8.36 -28.03 -45.26
C ALA A 220 9.08 -26.88 -46.00
N PRO A 221 8.54 -26.39 -47.13
CA PRO A 221 9.03 -25.16 -47.74
C PRO A 221 8.89 -23.99 -46.75
N LEU A 222 9.72 -22.96 -46.91
CA LEU A 222 9.67 -21.76 -46.07
C LEU A 222 8.31 -21.05 -46.27
N ALA A 223 7.35 -21.34 -45.38
CA ALA A 223 6.06 -20.66 -45.33
C ALA A 223 6.14 -19.41 -44.44
N ASP A 224 5.19 -18.49 -44.58
CA ASP A 224 5.11 -17.28 -43.73
C ASP A 224 6.38 -16.42 -43.74
N LEU A 225 6.95 -16.17 -44.92
CA LEU A 225 8.05 -15.24 -45.12
C LEU A 225 7.65 -13.83 -44.66
N VAL A 226 8.35 -13.28 -43.67
CA VAL A 226 8.08 -11.95 -43.12
C VAL A 226 9.13 -10.92 -43.53
N PHE A 227 10.38 -11.35 -43.77
CA PHE A 227 11.47 -10.42 -44.04
C PHE A 227 12.59 -11.07 -44.87
N THR A 228 13.19 -10.28 -45.76
CA THR A 228 14.42 -10.66 -46.47
C THR A 228 15.42 -9.53 -46.31
N GLY A 229 16.68 -9.86 -46.00
CA GLY A 229 17.73 -8.89 -45.78
C GLY A 229 19.11 -9.42 -46.17
N VAL A 230 20.10 -8.53 -46.12
CA VAL A 230 21.51 -8.90 -46.37
C VAL A 230 22.08 -9.59 -45.13
N LEU A 231 22.85 -10.65 -45.33
CA LEU A 231 23.51 -11.38 -44.25
C LEU A 231 24.84 -10.69 -43.88
N ALA A 232 24.86 -10.02 -42.74
CA ALA A 232 26.06 -9.34 -42.23
C ALA A 232 27.21 -10.32 -41.97
N VAL A 233 28.45 -9.82 -42.02
CA VAL A 233 29.69 -10.62 -41.83
C VAL A 233 29.74 -11.35 -40.49
N ASP A 234 29.19 -10.74 -39.44
CA ASP A 234 29.13 -11.33 -38.10
C ASP A 234 27.84 -12.15 -37.86
N GLY A 235 27.02 -12.33 -38.90
CA GLY A 235 25.76 -13.06 -38.88
C GLY A 235 24.63 -12.33 -38.15
N ARG A 236 24.83 -11.10 -37.67
CA ARG A 236 23.82 -10.36 -36.93
C ARG A 236 22.84 -9.68 -37.87
N VAL A 237 21.55 -9.94 -37.67
CA VAL A 237 20.49 -9.34 -38.47
C VAL A 237 19.30 -8.94 -37.60
N ASP A 238 18.64 -7.87 -38.02
CA ASP A 238 17.48 -7.29 -37.35
C ASP A 238 16.24 -7.53 -38.20
N ILE A 239 15.26 -8.25 -37.66
CA ILE A 239 13.95 -8.45 -38.29
C ILE A 239 13.00 -7.39 -37.71
N PRO A 240 12.53 -6.41 -38.51
CA PRO A 240 11.67 -5.34 -38.01
C PRO A 240 10.33 -5.86 -37.44
N LEU A 241 9.89 -5.31 -36.30
CA LEU A 241 8.67 -5.75 -35.61
C LEU A 241 7.41 -5.62 -36.48
N ASP A 242 7.33 -4.57 -37.31
CA ASP A 242 6.19 -4.34 -38.21
C ASP A 242 5.96 -5.50 -39.20
N LYS A 243 6.99 -6.30 -39.48
CA LYS A 243 6.92 -7.44 -40.40
C LYS A 243 6.23 -8.67 -39.82
N PHE A 244 6.14 -8.79 -38.50
CA PHE A 244 5.55 -9.95 -37.82
C PHE A 244 4.62 -9.56 -36.66
N ALA A 245 4.22 -8.29 -36.58
CA ALA A 245 3.36 -7.78 -35.50
C ALA A 245 2.03 -8.55 -35.38
N ASP A 246 1.49 -9.05 -36.48
CA ASP A 246 0.29 -9.89 -36.49
C ASP A 246 0.51 -11.23 -35.76
N LYS A 247 1.70 -11.81 -35.86
CA LYS A 247 2.09 -13.09 -35.24
C LYS A 247 2.22 -13.01 -33.73
N VAL A 248 2.60 -11.83 -33.23
CA VAL A 248 2.80 -11.56 -31.79
C VAL A 248 1.65 -10.75 -31.17
N SER A 249 0.51 -10.66 -31.87
CA SER A 249 -0.69 -9.93 -31.40
C SER A 249 -1.58 -10.70 -30.42
N LYS A 250 -1.25 -11.96 -30.12
CA LYS A 250 -1.98 -12.86 -29.22
C LYS A 250 -1.03 -13.76 -28.43
N ASP A 251 -1.49 -14.26 -27.29
CA ASP A 251 -0.81 -15.31 -26.53
C ASP A 251 -0.57 -16.56 -27.38
N GLY A 252 0.60 -17.18 -27.23
CA GLY A 252 0.97 -18.40 -27.94
C GLY A 252 2.47 -18.64 -27.99
N THR A 253 2.93 -19.30 -29.05
CA THR A 253 4.34 -19.51 -29.36
C THR A 253 4.54 -19.15 -30.82
N ILE A 254 5.60 -18.38 -31.11
CA ILE A 254 6.05 -18.17 -32.48
C ILE A 254 7.27 -19.05 -32.77
N TYR A 255 7.43 -19.43 -34.03
CA TYR A 255 8.55 -20.20 -34.54
C TYR A 255 9.29 -19.36 -35.58
N VAL A 256 10.61 -19.26 -35.46
CA VAL A 256 11.45 -18.49 -36.39
C VAL A 256 12.35 -19.45 -37.17
N ASN A 257 12.30 -19.35 -38.50
CA ASN A 257 13.09 -20.14 -39.44
C ASN A 257 13.76 -19.22 -40.44
N ILE A 258 14.96 -19.61 -40.91
CA ILE A 258 15.72 -18.88 -41.92
C ILE A 258 16.02 -19.78 -43.11
N LEU A 259 16.03 -19.17 -44.29
CA LEU A 259 16.59 -19.68 -45.53
C LEU A 259 17.69 -18.72 -46.00
N ILE A 260 18.84 -19.24 -46.42
CA ILE A 260 19.94 -18.42 -46.94
C ILE A 260 20.03 -18.65 -48.45
N THR A 261 20.16 -17.57 -49.20
CA THR A 261 20.35 -17.60 -50.64
C THR A 261 21.68 -16.94 -50.95
N ASP A 262 22.55 -17.65 -51.64
CA ASP A 262 23.83 -17.09 -52.08
C ASP A 262 23.64 -16.05 -53.20
N ARG A 263 24.75 -15.49 -53.66
CA ARG A 263 24.77 -14.52 -54.76
C ARG A 263 24.33 -15.11 -56.12
N ALA A 264 24.59 -16.38 -56.37
CA ALA A 264 24.16 -17.06 -57.59
C ALA A 264 22.65 -17.34 -57.58
N GLY A 265 22.00 -17.29 -56.40
CA GLY A 265 20.59 -17.59 -56.22
C GLY A 265 20.34 -19.04 -55.80
N ASN A 266 21.36 -19.80 -55.39
CA ASN A 266 21.16 -21.13 -54.81
C ASN A 266 20.71 -20.99 -53.35
N GLU A 267 19.72 -21.79 -52.96
CA GLU A 267 19.14 -21.76 -51.62
C GLU A 267 19.71 -22.86 -50.72
N SER A 268 19.83 -22.55 -49.43
CA SER A 268 20.09 -23.54 -48.38
C SER A 268 18.85 -24.41 -48.11
N LYS A 269 18.96 -25.39 -47.20
CA LYS A 269 17.76 -25.92 -46.53
C LYS A 269 17.20 -24.89 -45.54
N VAL A 270 15.92 -25.02 -45.18
CA VAL A 270 15.33 -24.24 -44.08
C VAL A 270 15.97 -24.64 -42.75
N SER A 271 16.39 -23.66 -41.95
CA SER A 271 17.00 -23.87 -40.64
C SER A 271 16.08 -24.63 -39.69
N PHE A 272 16.65 -25.21 -38.62
CA PHE A 272 15.82 -25.65 -37.50
C PHE A 272 15.04 -24.47 -36.88
N PRO A 273 13.77 -24.66 -36.48
CA PRO A 273 12.99 -23.60 -35.87
C PRO A 273 13.51 -23.26 -34.48
N VAL A 274 13.51 -21.98 -34.13
CA VAL A 274 13.59 -21.53 -32.74
C VAL A 274 12.20 -21.12 -32.27
N SER A 275 11.77 -21.61 -31.11
CA SER A 275 10.47 -21.28 -30.51
C SER A 275 10.61 -20.16 -29.50
N ILE A 276 9.75 -19.14 -29.59
CA ILE A 276 9.70 -18.03 -28.63
C ILE A 276 8.25 -17.91 -28.12
N PRO A 277 8.00 -18.02 -26.80
CA PRO A 277 6.66 -17.82 -26.25
C PRO A 277 6.24 -16.35 -26.34
N VAL A 278 4.95 -16.12 -26.58
CA VAL A 278 4.29 -14.81 -26.59
C VAL A 278 3.24 -14.79 -25.47
N LYS A 279 3.32 -13.83 -24.55
CA LYS A 279 2.36 -13.68 -23.45
C LYS A 279 2.01 -12.20 -23.22
N LEU A 280 0.88 -11.80 -23.76
CA LEU A 280 0.30 -10.47 -23.69
C LEU A 280 -0.63 -10.37 -22.49
N GLN A 281 -0.12 -9.85 -21.37
CA GLN A 281 -0.97 -9.55 -20.23
C GLN A 281 -1.57 -8.15 -20.36
N VAL A 282 -2.86 -8.02 -20.06
CA VAL A 282 -3.52 -6.71 -19.95
C VAL A 282 -2.93 -5.97 -18.74
N LYS A 283 -2.59 -4.69 -18.93
CA LYS A 283 -2.09 -3.84 -17.84
C LYS A 283 -3.18 -3.69 -16.76
N PRO A 284 -2.85 -3.89 -15.49
CA PRO A 284 -3.81 -3.79 -14.41
C PRO A 284 -4.23 -2.33 -14.17
N VAL A 285 -5.51 -2.12 -13.89
CA VAL A 285 -6.08 -0.79 -13.60
C VAL A 285 -6.30 -0.66 -12.09
N LEU A 286 -5.58 0.27 -11.48
CA LEU A 286 -5.62 0.52 -10.03
C LEU A 286 -6.83 1.36 -9.64
N HIS A 287 -7.40 1.07 -8.47
CA HIS A 287 -8.51 1.84 -7.89
C HIS A 287 -7.99 2.75 -6.77
N GLU A 288 -8.73 3.80 -6.44
CA GLU A 288 -8.42 4.58 -5.25
C GLU A 288 -8.63 3.72 -3.99
N LEU A 289 -7.70 3.81 -3.04
CA LEU A 289 -7.85 3.18 -1.73
C LEU A 289 -8.88 3.96 -0.89
N ASP A 290 -9.43 3.31 0.12
CA ASP A 290 -10.42 3.91 1.02
C ASP A 290 -10.04 3.69 2.49
N MET A 291 -10.22 4.73 3.30
CA MET A 291 -10.01 4.68 4.75
C MET A 291 -11.22 5.35 5.44
N PRO A 292 -12.34 4.62 5.61
CA PRO A 292 -13.63 5.21 5.99
C PRO A 292 -13.64 5.96 7.33
N ILE A 293 -12.87 5.49 8.32
CA ILE A 293 -12.85 6.07 9.67
C ILE A 293 -12.28 7.50 9.66
N VAL A 294 -11.27 7.74 8.83
CA VAL A 294 -10.57 9.04 8.77
C VAL A 294 -11.11 9.88 7.61
N GLY A 295 -11.46 9.25 6.49
CA GLY A 295 -11.80 9.96 5.25
C GLY A 295 -10.59 10.63 4.61
N LYS A 296 -10.78 11.14 3.39
CA LYS A 296 -9.72 11.80 2.62
C LYS A 296 -9.48 13.20 3.18
N ASN A 297 -8.21 13.55 3.39
CA ASN A 297 -7.78 14.76 4.10
C ASN A 297 -8.23 14.84 5.57
N GLY A 298 -8.70 13.73 6.16
CA GLY A 298 -9.05 13.69 7.57
C GLY A 298 -7.84 13.67 8.50
N VAL A 299 -8.12 13.69 9.81
CA VAL A 299 -7.11 13.59 10.87
C VAL A 299 -7.23 12.22 11.53
N LEU A 300 -6.11 11.50 11.60
CA LEU A 300 -5.97 10.27 12.36
C LEU A 300 -5.21 10.59 13.64
N ASP A 301 -5.86 10.45 14.79
CA ASP A 301 -5.28 10.71 16.11
C ASP A 301 -5.03 9.40 16.89
N LEU A 302 -4.32 9.47 18.02
CA LEU A 302 -4.01 8.29 18.85
C LEU A 302 -5.27 7.73 19.51
N LYS A 303 -6.25 8.58 19.84
CA LYS A 303 -7.53 8.13 20.38
C LYS A 303 -8.26 7.20 19.40
N THR A 304 -8.26 7.55 18.12
CA THR A 304 -8.83 6.76 17.03
C THR A 304 -8.04 5.47 16.83
N LEU A 305 -6.71 5.50 16.97
CA LEU A 305 -5.83 4.33 16.88
C LEU A 305 -5.97 3.33 18.03
N GLN A 306 -6.72 3.64 19.10
CA GLN A 306 -7.13 2.63 20.08
C GLN A 306 -8.05 1.57 19.45
N PHE A 307 -8.69 1.90 18.33
CA PHE A 307 -9.43 0.96 17.50
C PHE A 307 -8.58 0.44 16.34
N LYS A 308 -8.95 -0.72 15.79
CA LYS A 308 -8.30 -1.26 14.59
C LYS A 308 -8.69 -0.43 13.37
N ILE A 309 -7.71 0.27 12.80
CA ILE A 309 -7.90 1.08 11.60
C ILE A 309 -7.56 0.26 10.36
N TYR A 310 -8.54 0.10 9.48
CA TYR A 310 -8.39 -0.63 8.23
C TYR A 310 -8.38 0.32 7.04
N VAL A 311 -7.43 0.07 6.15
CA VAL A 311 -7.33 0.65 4.82
C VAL A 311 -7.82 -0.40 3.83
N TYR A 312 -8.74 -0.03 2.96
CA TYR A 312 -9.37 -0.92 1.99
C TYR A 312 -8.82 -0.65 0.60
N VAL A 313 -8.45 -1.73 -0.09
CA VAL A 313 -7.98 -1.68 -1.47
C VAL A 313 -8.83 -2.65 -2.29
N LYS A 314 -9.56 -2.12 -3.28
CA LYS A 314 -10.29 -2.97 -4.23
C LYS A 314 -9.31 -3.75 -5.08
N HIS A 315 -9.69 -4.95 -5.51
CA HIS A 315 -8.90 -5.70 -6.47
C HIS A 315 -8.72 -4.84 -7.74
N PRO A 316 -7.48 -4.59 -8.18
CA PRO A 316 -7.26 -3.90 -9.44
C PRO A 316 -7.88 -4.70 -10.60
N ASP A 317 -8.42 -4.01 -11.58
CA ASP A 317 -8.95 -4.70 -12.76
C ASP A 317 -7.78 -5.35 -13.50
N HIS A 318 -7.98 -6.55 -14.03
CA HIS A 318 -6.94 -7.36 -14.69
C HIS A 318 -5.73 -7.73 -13.80
N ALA A 319 -5.84 -7.61 -12.47
CA ALA A 319 -4.88 -8.22 -11.55
C ALA A 319 -5.00 -9.74 -11.55
N LEU A 320 -3.87 -10.44 -11.49
CA LEU A 320 -3.82 -11.88 -11.29
C LEU A 320 -3.96 -12.21 -9.80
N ALA A 321 -4.53 -13.37 -9.50
CA ALA A 321 -4.61 -13.87 -8.13
C ALA A 321 -3.22 -14.03 -7.47
N THR A 322 -2.15 -14.15 -8.26
CA THR A 322 -0.76 -14.24 -7.80
C THR A 322 -0.06 -12.89 -7.66
N ASP A 323 -0.65 -11.79 -8.15
CA ASP A 323 -0.09 -10.45 -8.00
C ASP A 323 -0.08 -10.05 -6.52
N LYS A 324 0.79 -9.11 -6.14
CA LYS A 324 0.87 -8.61 -4.78
C LYS A 324 0.54 -7.14 -4.70
N ILE A 325 -0.17 -6.75 -3.65
CA ILE A 325 -0.43 -5.38 -3.26
C ILE A 325 0.44 -5.06 -2.03
N ARG A 326 1.29 -4.05 -2.15
CA ARG A 326 2.08 -3.51 -1.04
C ARG A 326 1.52 -2.15 -0.66
N LEU A 327 0.95 -2.03 0.53
CA LEU A 327 0.51 -0.75 1.09
C LEU A 327 1.71 -0.01 1.70
N LEU A 328 1.82 1.28 1.39
CA LEU A 328 2.91 2.16 1.78
C LEU A 328 2.37 3.41 2.47
N LEU A 329 3.02 3.79 3.57
CA LEU A 329 2.84 5.06 4.25
C LEU A 329 3.93 6.03 3.79
N ASN A 330 3.52 7.24 3.44
CA ASN A 330 4.37 8.31 2.90
C ASN A 330 5.25 7.87 1.71
N GLY A 331 4.77 6.90 0.92
CA GLY A 331 5.43 6.36 -0.26
C GLY A 331 6.62 5.43 0.00
N THR A 332 7.12 5.30 1.24
CA THR A 332 8.36 4.56 1.53
C THR A 332 8.25 3.57 2.69
N ILE A 333 7.39 3.83 3.68
CA ILE A 333 7.25 2.99 4.87
C ILE A 333 6.31 1.83 4.54
N PRO A 334 6.77 0.57 4.49
CA PRO A 334 5.90 -0.55 4.21
C PRO A 334 4.93 -0.79 5.38
N VAL A 335 3.63 -0.85 5.07
CA VAL A 335 2.59 -1.20 6.04
C VAL A 335 2.35 -2.70 6.03
N ALA A 336 2.00 -3.25 4.87
CA ALA A 336 1.84 -4.68 4.67
C ALA A 336 1.87 -5.02 3.18
N GLU A 337 2.21 -6.27 2.89
CA GLU A 337 2.15 -6.86 1.55
C GLU A 337 1.23 -8.07 1.57
N LYS A 338 0.30 -8.13 0.61
CA LYS A 338 -0.65 -9.23 0.48
C LYS A 338 -0.81 -9.64 -0.98
N THR A 339 -1.02 -10.92 -1.20
CA THR A 339 -1.36 -11.46 -2.52
C THR A 339 -2.84 -11.17 -2.84
N VAL A 340 -3.14 -10.71 -4.05
CA VAL A 340 -4.50 -10.32 -4.48
C VAL A 340 -5.50 -11.47 -4.29
N GLY A 341 -5.12 -12.70 -4.62
CA GLY A 341 -5.99 -13.88 -4.47
C GLY A 341 -6.13 -14.41 -3.04
N ALA A 342 -5.46 -13.83 -2.04
CA ALA A 342 -5.46 -14.34 -0.67
C ALA A 342 -6.63 -13.84 0.18
N GLU A 343 -7.30 -12.74 -0.21
CA GLU A 343 -8.40 -12.14 0.53
C GLU A 343 -9.59 -11.82 -0.39
N PRO A 344 -10.81 -11.71 0.15
CA PRO A 344 -11.95 -11.20 -0.60
C PRO A 344 -11.79 -9.72 -0.97
N ASN A 345 -12.47 -9.29 -2.03
CA ASN A 345 -12.54 -7.90 -2.48
C ASN A 345 -13.59 -7.12 -1.65
N PRO A 346 -13.28 -5.94 -1.05
CA PRO A 346 -11.97 -5.29 -1.00
C PRO A 346 -11.01 -5.92 0.03
N MET A 347 -9.73 -5.93 -0.32
CA MET A 347 -8.64 -6.34 0.57
C MET A 347 -8.53 -5.36 1.73
N ARG A 348 -8.20 -5.86 2.92
CA ARG A 348 -8.09 -5.05 4.14
C ARG A 348 -6.67 -5.02 4.65
N PHE A 349 -6.15 -3.84 4.96
CA PHE A 349 -4.80 -3.65 5.50
C PHE A 349 -4.93 -2.96 6.86
N LEU A 350 -4.34 -3.54 7.90
CA LEU A 350 -4.33 -2.92 9.23
C LEU A 350 -3.26 -1.83 9.23
N LEU A 351 -3.65 -0.58 9.45
CA LEU A 351 -2.73 0.52 9.72
C LEU A 351 -2.60 0.65 11.23
N SER A 352 -1.40 0.42 11.77
CA SER A 352 -1.16 0.46 13.19
C SER A 352 -0.29 1.67 13.58
N TYR A 353 -0.21 1.93 14.88
CA TYR A 353 0.73 2.91 15.42
C TYR A 353 2.20 2.56 15.10
N LEU A 354 2.53 1.29 14.87
CA LEU A 354 3.90 0.84 14.58
C LEU A 354 4.46 1.43 13.27
N GLU A 355 3.61 1.57 12.26
CA GLU A 355 3.99 2.21 11.00
C GLU A 355 4.01 3.73 11.16
N LEU A 356 3.00 4.29 11.82
CA LEU A 356 2.85 5.75 11.98
C LEU A 356 3.96 6.38 12.83
N LYS A 357 4.45 5.68 13.87
CA LYS A 357 5.57 6.17 14.70
C LYS A 357 6.91 6.25 13.97
N GLN A 358 7.00 5.71 12.75
CA GLN A 358 8.20 5.84 11.91
C GLN A 358 8.24 7.19 11.19
N LEU A 359 7.14 7.97 11.20
CA LEU A 359 7.13 9.34 10.70
C LEU A 359 8.00 10.23 11.62
N ALA A 360 8.86 11.04 11.01
CA ALA A 360 9.70 11.98 11.74
C ALA A 360 8.86 13.09 12.39
N GLY A 361 9.11 13.41 13.67
CA GLY A 361 8.39 14.46 14.40
C GLY A 361 6.96 14.07 14.83
N HIS A 362 6.61 12.78 14.77
CA HIS A 362 5.23 12.32 14.97
C HIS A 362 4.63 12.58 16.36
N ARG A 363 5.42 13.08 17.32
CA ARG A 363 4.96 13.41 18.68
C ARG A 363 4.87 14.90 18.94
N ASP A 364 5.36 15.73 18.03
CA ASP A 364 5.54 17.16 18.29
C ASP A 364 4.36 17.97 17.75
N GLN A 365 3.80 17.55 16.61
CA GLN A 365 2.71 18.25 15.94
C GLN A 365 2.00 17.34 14.92
N PRO A 366 0.82 17.73 14.43
CA PRO A 366 0.17 17.05 13.32
C PRO A 366 1.04 17.04 12.04
N ILE A 367 1.16 15.88 11.41
CA ILE A 367 1.98 15.67 10.20
C ILE A 367 1.08 15.36 9.00
N PRO A 368 1.07 16.19 7.96
CA PRO A 368 0.49 15.82 6.67
C PRO A 368 1.22 14.60 6.09
N THR A 369 0.47 13.55 5.80
CA THR A 369 1.00 12.29 5.29
C THR A 369 0.06 11.72 4.23
N LYS A 370 0.40 10.56 3.69
CA LYS A 370 -0.36 9.91 2.62
C LYS A 370 -0.21 8.41 2.67
N LEU A 371 -1.26 7.72 2.23
CA LEU A 371 -1.20 6.31 1.90
C LEU A 371 -1.16 6.16 0.38
N SER A 372 -0.43 5.16 -0.08
CA SER A 372 -0.45 4.71 -1.48
C SER A 372 -0.21 3.22 -1.45
N TYR A 373 -0.60 2.49 -2.50
CA TYR A 373 -0.18 1.11 -2.65
C TYR A 373 0.50 0.89 -3.98
N GLN A 374 1.28 -0.17 -4.07
CA GLN A 374 1.91 -0.62 -5.30
C GLN A 374 1.42 -2.02 -5.65
N LEU A 375 1.11 -2.24 -6.92
CA LEU A 375 0.93 -3.57 -7.46
C LEU A 375 2.28 -4.10 -7.98
N ILE A 376 2.64 -5.30 -7.53
CA ILE A 376 3.86 -6.01 -7.90
C ILE A 376 3.45 -7.28 -8.65
N ARG A 377 3.87 -7.38 -9.91
CA ARG A 377 3.62 -8.52 -10.79
C ARG A 377 4.94 -9.16 -11.17
N GLY A 378 5.24 -10.33 -10.59
CA GLY A 378 6.48 -11.06 -10.88
C GLY A 378 7.73 -10.20 -10.68
N ILE A 379 8.48 -9.98 -11.77
CA ILE A 379 9.69 -9.14 -11.82
C ILE A 379 9.45 -7.75 -12.44
N GLU A 380 8.22 -7.41 -12.78
CA GLU A 380 7.87 -6.10 -13.35
C GLU A 380 8.11 -4.98 -12.33
N SER A 381 8.35 -3.77 -12.83
CA SER A 381 8.47 -2.60 -11.97
C SER A 381 7.14 -2.36 -11.23
N PRO A 382 7.17 -2.11 -9.90
CA PRO A 382 5.94 -1.88 -9.14
C PRO A 382 5.12 -0.71 -9.70
N THR A 383 3.82 -0.92 -9.89
CA THR A 383 2.91 0.12 -10.39
C THR A 383 2.24 0.84 -9.22
N PRO A 384 2.48 2.15 -9.01
CA PRO A 384 1.92 2.89 -7.88
C PRO A 384 0.47 3.34 -8.12
N SER A 385 -0.33 3.34 -7.06
CA SER A 385 -1.64 3.98 -6.99
C SER A 385 -1.53 5.50 -6.89
N ALA A 386 -2.67 6.20 -7.02
CA ALA A 386 -2.78 7.57 -6.54
C ALA A 386 -2.54 7.67 -5.02
N ASP A 387 -2.07 8.84 -4.59
CA ASP A 387 -1.92 9.16 -3.17
C ASP A 387 -3.27 9.44 -2.51
N TYR A 388 -3.46 8.90 -1.31
CA TYR A 388 -4.57 9.20 -0.41
C TYR A 388 -4.06 10.05 0.75
N PRO A 389 -4.26 11.39 0.70
CA PRO A 389 -3.77 12.30 1.73
C PRO A 389 -4.60 12.20 3.02
N PHE A 390 -3.92 12.30 4.16
CA PHE A 390 -4.52 12.48 5.49
C PHE A 390 -3.49 13.12 6.43
N THR A 391 -3.92 13.58 7.61
CA THR A 391 -3.01 14.11 8.64
C THR A 391 -2.91 13.12 9.78
N PHE A 392 -1.70 12.79 10.22
CA PHE A 392 -1.50 12.02 11.46
C PHE A 392 -1.20 12.97 12.60
N ASP A 393 -2.07 13.01 13.61
CA ASP A 393 -1.84 13.74 14.86
C ASP A 393 -1.41 12.77 15.97
N GLY A 394 -0.08 12.62 16.11
CA GLY A 394 0.52 11.90 17.23
C GLY A 394 0.99 12.81 18.36
N SER A 395 0.60 14.10 18.37
CA SER A 395 0.98 15.03 19.43
C SER A 395 0.49 14.54 20.79
N ILE A 396 1.38 14.46 21.77
CA ILE A 396 1.07 14.00 23.12
C ILE A 396 1.71 14.96 24.11
N ALA A 397 0.92 15.43 25.06
CA ALA A 397 1.42 16.14 26.23
C ALA A 397 1.80 15.17 27.35
N GLY A 398 2.69 15.59 28.24
CA GLY A 398 3.02 14.79 29.42
C GLY A 398 4.17 13.78 29.23
N LEU A 399 4.28 12.88 30.20
CA LEU A 399 5.33 11.86 30.25
C LEU A 399 5.19 10.84 29.10
N PRO A 400 6.27 10.50 28.37
CA PRO A 400 6.23 9.43 27.39
C PRO A 400 6.10 8.05 28.04
N HIS A 401 5.21 7.21 27.52
CA HIS A 401 5.05 5.80 27.93
C HIS A 401 5.26 4.82 26.76
N PRO A 402 5.55 3.54 27.01
CA PRO A 402 5.89 2.59 25.95
C PRO A 402 4.69 2.07 25.15
N ASP A 403 3.47 2.18 25.68
CA ASP A 403 2.31 1.41 25.24
C ASP A 403 1.31 2.19 24.37
N TYR A 404 1.78 3.17 23.60
CA TYR A 404 0.96 3.84 22.60
C TYR A 404 0.38 2.82 21.59
N PRO A 405 -0.87 3.01 21.12
CA PRO A 405 -1.70 4.22 21.21
C PRO A 405 -2.59 4.29 22.46
N SER A 406 -2.35 3.47 23.49
CA SER A 406 -3.06 3.62 24.77
C SER A 406 -2.89 5.06 25.28
N LEU A 407 -3.99 5.65 25.74
CA LEU A 407 -3.97 6.99 26.34
C LEU A 407 -4.01 6.93 27.87
N THR A 408 -3.90 5.74 28.47
CA THR A 408 -3.67 5.58 29.90
C THR A 408 -2.18 5.36 30.13
N ASN A 409 -1.56 6.26 30.88
CA ASN A 409 -0.14 6.26 31.16
C ASN A 409 0.13 5.81 32.60
N PRO A 410 0.67 4.59 32.82
CA PRO A 410 0.98 4.09 34.16
C PRO A 410 2.15 4.82 34.83
N LYS A 411 2.89 5.67 34.10
CA LYS A 411 3.95 6.51 34.67
C LYS A 411 3.45 7.86 35.19
N MET A 412 2.23 8.26 34.84
CA MET A 412 1.63 9.45 35.44
C MET A 412 1.28 9.16 36.89
N ILE A 413 1.70 10.03 37.81
CA ILE A 413 1.41 9.86 39.24
C ILE A 413 -0.09 10.02 39.45
N ASN A 414 -0.71 9.04 40.08
CA ASN A 414 -2.14 9.02 40.35
C ASN A 414 -2.54 10.18 41.28
N VAL A 415 -3.78 10.66 41.11
CA VAL A 415 -4.36 11.67 42.01
C VAL A 415 -4.57 11.08 43.41
N GLY A 416 -4.42 11.91 44.43
CA GLY A 416 -4.85 11.64 45.79
C GLY A 416 -6.00 12.55 46.16
N LEU A 417 -7.03 12.01 46.84
CA LEU A 417 -8.12 12.79 47.40
C LEU A 417 -8.07 12.74 48.92
N LYS A 418 -8.22 13.89 49.57
CA LYS A 418 -8.19 14.02 51.03
C LYS A 418 -9.29 14.95 51.50
N GLY A 419 -10.12 14.47 52.43
CA GLY A 419 -11.01 15.32 53.21
C GLY A 419 -10.29 15.97 54.40
N GLU A 420 -11.03 16.62 55.30
CA GLU A 420 -10.46 17.25 56.50
C GLU A 420 -9.80 16.23 57.45
N SER A 421 -10.25 14.97 57.42
CA SER A 421 -9.64 13.86 58.16
C SER A 421 -8.21 13.51 57.72
N ASP A 422 -7.74 14.04 56.58
CA ASP A 422 -6.46 13.73 55.94
C ASP A 422 -6.31 12.24 55.52
N THR A 423 -7.42 11.49 55.48
CA THR A 423 -7.42 10.10 55.03
C THR A 423 -7.32 10.04 53.50
N LEU A 424 -6.22 9.48 52.98
CA LEU A 424 -5.98 9.40 51.55
C LEU A 424 -6.95 8.43 50.87
N ASN A 425 -7.64 8.92 49.83
CA ASN A 425 -8.59 8.19 48.98
C ASN A 425 -9.77 7.57 49.74
N HIS A 426 -10.09 8.06 50.93
CA HIS A 426 -11.27 7.66 51.69
C HIS A 426 -11.89 8.89 52.37
N ILE A 427 -13.02 9.33 51.82
CA ILE A 427 -13.83 10.41 52.36
C ILE A 427 -14.77 9.82 53.40
N ILE A 428 -14.36 9.86 54.66
CA ILE A 428 -15.12 9.30 55.77
C ILE A 428 -16.33 10.17 56.10
N GLY A 429 -17.27 9.63 56.88
CA GLY A 429 -18.53 10.33 57.18
C GLY A 429 -18.37 11.70 57.86
N THR A 430 -17.25 11.98 58.54
CA THR A 430 -16.95 13.30 59.13
C THR A 430 -16.39 14.32 58.13
N ASP A 431 -15.98 13.88 56.95
CA ASP A 431 -15.50 14.74 55.84
C ASP A 431 -16.67 15.22 54.97
N ARG A 432 -17.84 14.57 55.08
CA ARG A 432 -19.06 14.92 54.34
C ARG A 432 -19.53 16.32 54.71
N GLY A 433 -20.02 17.07 53.72
CA GLY A 433 -20.37 18.49 53.88
C GLY A 433 -19.18 19.46 53.96
N LYS A 434 -17.95 18.98 53.73
CA LYS A 434 -16.72 19.79 53.72
C LYS A 434 -16.00 19.67 52.38
N THR A 435 -15.11 20.61 52.11
CA THR A 435 -14.25 20.61 50.92
C THR A 435 -13.31 19.40 50.94
N VAL A 436 -13.11 18.78 49.78
CA VAL A 436 -12.14 17.70 49.58
C VAL A 436 -11.08 18.19 48.60
N THR A 437 -9.81 18.07 48.95
CA THR A 437 -8.72 18.45 48.06
C THR A 437 -8.33 17.25 47.20
N ILE A 438 -8.29 17.45 45.88
CA ILE A 438 -7.68 16.52 44.94
C ILE A 438 -6.32 17.09 44.52
N SER A 439 -5.27 16.28 44.59
CA SER A 439 -3.96 16.72 44.09
C SER A 439 -3.11 15.61 43.50
N THR A 440 -2.16 16.00 42.65
CA THR A 440 -1.11 15.12 42.15
C THR A 440 0.17 15.93 41.91
N PRO A 441 1.35 15.42 42.31
CA PRO A 441 2.61 16.07 41.96
C PRO A 441 2.83 16.03 40.45
N MET A 442 3.21 17.19 39.90
CA MET A 442 3.61 17.33 38.49
C MET A 442 5.13 17.34 38.33
N SER A 443 5.90 17.39 39.42
CA SER A 443 7.35 17.36 39.35
C SER A 443 7.87 15.92 39.19
N ASP A 444 8.13 15.50 37.96
CA ASP A 444 8.99 14.35 37.64
C ASP A 444 10.22 14.87 36.87
N PRO A 445 11.46 14.51 37.23
CA PRO A 445 12.66 14.96 36.51
C PRO A 445 12.73 14.53 35.04
N LEU A 446 11.92 13.55 34.62
CA LEU A 446 11.76 13.11 33.23
C LEU A 446 10.60 13.81 32.50
N PHE A 447 9.87 14.68 33.19
CA PHE A 447 8.75 15.46 32.65
C PHE A 447 9.14 16.93 32.57
N SER A 448 9.09 17.49 31.36
CA SER A 448 9.17 18.94 31.17
C SER A 448 7.84 19.40 30.59
N ILE A 449 7.11 20.20 31.37
CA ILE A 449 5.86 20.80 30.97
C ILE A 449 6.11 21.74 29.79
N MET A 450 5.34 21.59 28.72
CA MET A 450 5.35 22.51 27.59
C MET A 450 4.30 23.63 27.80
N THR A 451 4.59 24.83 27.32
CA THR A 451 3.78 26.04 27.58
C THR A 451 2.42 26.08 26.87
N ASP A 452 2.07 25.03 26.12
CA ASP A 452 0.83 24.88 25.37
C ASP A 452 0.00 23.66 25.82
N GLU A 453 0.28 23.14 27.02
CA GLU A 453 -0.42 21.99 27.59
C GLU A 453 -1.57 22.41 28.51
N ILE A 454 -2.63 21.59 28.56
CA ILE A 454 -3.78 21.76 29.47
C ILE A 454 -3.88 20.50 30.34
N ALA A 455 -3.76 20.69 31.65
CA ALA A 455 -4.05 19.65 32.64
C ALA A 455 -5.52 19.71 33.09
N ILE A 456 -6.12 18.55 33.34
CA ILE A 456 -7.53 18.38 33.68
C ILE A 456 -7.62 17.41 34.86
N LEU A 457 -8.34 17.78 35.92
CA LEU A 457 -8.69 16.87 37.02
C LEU A 457 -10.10 16.32 36.79
N ARG A 458 -10.26 15.02 37.00
CA ARG A 458 -11.51 14.30 36.80
C ARG A 458 -11.95 13.58 38.07
N TYR A 459 -13.23 13.68 38.39
CA TYR A 459 -13.86 12.98 39.49
C TYR A 459 -15.24 12.45 39.06
N ASP A 460 -15.48 11.17 39.32
CA ASP A 460 -16.68 10.41 38.95
C ASP A 460 -17.09 10.59 37.46
N GLY A 461 -16.08 10.64 36.57
CA GLY A 461 -16.27 10.81 35.13
C GLY A 461 -16.49 12.25 34.66
N ILE A 462 -16.44 13.23 35.55
CA ILE A 462 -16.66 14.65 35.25
C ILE A 462 -15.34 15.43 35.34
N ASP A 463 -15.09 16.32 34.38
CA ASP A 463 -13.98 17.28 34.40
C ASP A 463 -14.32 18.38 35.43
N ILE A 464 -13.67 18.34 36.60
CA ILE A 464 -13.96 19.24 37.72
C ILE A 464 -13.04 20.47 37.76
N TYR A 465 -11.87 20.39 37.10
CA TYR A 465 -10.91 21.48 37.03
C TYR A 465 -10.04 21.35 35.78
N SER A 466 -9.64 22.49 35.22
CA SER A 466 -8.66 22.53 34.13
C SER A 466 -7.72 23.71 34.30
N LYS A 467 -6.45 23.52 33.96
CA LYS A 467 -5.39 24.53 34.07
C LYS A 467 -4.51 24.47 32.82
N GLY A 468 -4.35 25.61 32.15
CA GLY A 468 -3.27 25.78 31.16
C GLY A 468 -1.93 25.87 31.89
N LEU A 469 -0.97 25.06 31.47
CA LEU A 469 0.32 24.96 32.14
C LEU A 469 1.31 25.98 31.56
N ILE A 470 2.14 26.57 32.42
CA ILE A 470 3.14 27.58 32.02
C ILE A 470 4.59 27.11 32.22
N GLY A 471 4.80 25.92 32.78
CA GLY A 471 6.12 25.26 32.83
C GLY A 471 6.80 25.28 34.19
N ASP A 472 6.24 25.97 35.19
CA ASP A 472 6.78 26.08 36.55
C ASP A 472 5.96 25.30 37.60
N GLU A 473 4.89 24.62 37.16
CA GLU A 473 4.02 23.86 38.05
C GLU A 473 4.71 22.64 38.67
N THR A 474 4.69 22.57 40.01
CA THR A 474 5.18 21.41 40.77
C THR A 474 4.06 20.47 41.20
N GLU A 475 2.82 20.96 41.28
CA GLU A 475 1.64 20.22 41.72
C GLU A 475 0.39 20.71 40.98
N LEU A 476 -0.50 19.77 40.66
CA LEU A 476 -1.85 20.05 40.21
C LEU A 476 -2.79 19.81 41.39
N THR A 477 -3.41 20.87 41.91
CA THR A 477 -4.28 20.80 43.08
C THR A 477 -5.59 21.56 42.83
N TYR A 478 -6.68 21.05 43.38
CA TYR A 478 -7.98 21.70 43.34
C TYR A 478 -8.82 21.30 44.56
N ASP A 479 -9.52 22.28 45.11
CA ASP A 479 -10.46 22.10 46.22
C ASP A 479 -11.86 21.83 45.65
N ILE A 480 -12.28 20.56 45.72
CA ILE A 480 -13.60 20.12 45.30
C ILE A 480 -14.64 20.61 46.32
N PRO A 481 -15.64 21.41 45.89
CA PRO A 481 -16.73 21.84 46.77
C PRO A 481 -17.46 20.65 47.40
N ALA A 482 -17.87 20.81 48.66
CA ALA A 482 -18.65 19.80 49.39
C ALA A 482 -19.89 19.32 48.61
N ALA A 483 -20.57 20.26 47.94
CA ALA A 483 -21.75 19.97 47.15
C ALA A 483 -21.47 18.97 46.00
N ASP A 484 -20.29 19.04 45.38
CA ASP A 484 -19.93 18.14 44.27
C ASP A 484 -19.65 16.73 44.80
N ILE A 485 -18.95 16.61 45.93
CA ILE A 485 -18.73 15.33 46.64
C ILE A 485 -20.05 14.71 47.08
N ASP A 486 -20.93 15.52 47.69
CA ASP A 486 -22.23 15.04 48.15
C ASP A 486 -23.16 14.66 46.99
N SER A 487 -23.10 15.38 45.87
CA SER A 487 -23.88 15.06 44.66
C SER A 487 -23.43 13.76 44.00
N ALA A 488 -22.14 13.43 44.07
CA ALA A 488 -21.62 12.15 43.59
C ALA A 488 -22.16 10.97 44.41
N GLY A 489 -22.51 11.20 45.69
CA GLY A 489 -23.10 10.19 46.58
C GLY A 489 -22.07 9.22 47.17
N THR A 490 -22.56 8.23 47.91
CA THR A 490 -21.73 7.25 48.62
C THR A 490 -21.20 6.14 47.70
N GLY A 491 -20.22 5.37 48.19
CA GLY A 491 -19.64 4.22 47.50
C GLY A 491 -18.26 4.50 46.91
N ILE A 492 -17.88 3.74 45.90
CA ILE A 492 -16.58 3.87 45.22
C ILE A 492 -16.72 4.84 44.05
N LYS A 493 -15.81 5.81 43.99
CA LYS A 493 -15.73 6.86 42.97
C LYS A 493 -14.40 6.81 42.24
N ASP A 494 -14.42 7.17 40.97
CA ASP A 494 -13.25 7.12 40.10
C ASP A 494 -12.65 8.51 39.97
N ALA A 495 -11.36 8.64 40.27
CA ALA A 495 -10.63 9.89 40.11
C ALA A 495 -9.37 9.68 39.28
N CYS A 496 -9.06 10.63 38.39
CA CYS A 496 -7.82 10.63 37.63
C CYS A 496 -7.48 12.06 37.21
N TRP A 497 -6.30 12.23 36.64
CA TRP A 497 -5.97 13.47 35.93
C TRP A 497 -5.55 13.17 34.51
N ALA A 498 -5.69 14.18 33.67
CA ALA A 498 -5.40 14.09 32.25
C ALA A 498 -4.60 15.31 31.80
N ILE A 499 -3.87 15.16 30.70
CA ILE A 499 -3.10 16.21 30.07
C ILE A 499 -3.20 16.10 28.55
N ARG A 500 -3.23 17.25 27.86
CA ARG A 500 -3.26 17.32 26.39
C ARG A 500 -2.53 18.56 25.88
N VAL A 501 -2.05 18.51 24.65
CA VAL A 501 -1.63 19.71 23.91
C VAL A 501 -2.89 20.50 23.53
N ASN A 502 -2.83 21.83 23.59
CA ASN A 502 -3.96 22.67 23.22
C ASN A 502 -4.37 22.44 21.75
N GLY A 503 -5.64 22.09 21.53
CA GLY A 503 -6.18 21.76 20.20
C GLY A 503 -6.00 20.30 19.77
N SER A 504 -5.21 19.49 20.49
CA SER A 504 -5.07 18.05 20.21
C SER A 504 -6.25 17.24 20.77
N ALA A 505 -6.63 16.18 20.05
CA ALA A 505 -7.62 15.20 20.49
C ALA A 505 -7.00 14.11 21.40
N ASN A 506 -5.67 14.05 21.49
CA ASN A 506 -4.95 13.08 22.29
C ASN A 506 -4.88 13.52 23.75
N ILE A 507 -5.76 12.94 24.58
CA ILE A 507 -5.85 13.22 26.01
C ILE A 507 -5.19 12.07 26.77
N LEU A 508 -3.97 12.29 27.27
CA LEU A 508 -3.24 11.31 28.09
C LEU A 508 -3.78 11.36 29.52
N MET A 509 -4.03 10.20 30.14
CA MET A 509 -4.66 10.08 31.46
C MET A 509 -3.80 9.24 32.41
N SER A 510 -3.80 9.57 33.69
CA SER A 510 -3.28 8.68 34.73
C SER A 510 -4.14 7.41 34.87
N GLU A 511 -3.66 6.45 35.65
CA GLU A 511 -4.54 5.37 36.09
C GLU A 511 -5.67 5.91 36.98
N ILE A 512 -6.76 5.14 37.02
CA ILE A 512 -7.92 5.47 37.85
C ILE A 512 -7.57 5.17 39.30
N THR A 513 -7.73 6.18 40.15
CA THR A 513 -7.72 6.06 41.60
C THR A 513 -9.14 5.79 42.08
N LYS A 514 -9.33 4.72 42.86
CA LYS A 514 -10.60 4.43 43.50
C LYS A 514 -10.66 5.16 44.84
N VAL A 515 -11.71 5.95 45.02
CA VAL A 515 -11.95 6.75 46.23
C VAL A 515 -13.20 6.24 46.91
N THR A 516 -13.10 5.85 48.17
CA THR A 516 -14.26 5.42 48.97
C THR A 516 -14.94 6.64 49.59
N VAL A 517 -16.27 6.74 49.48
CA VAL A 517 -17.07 7.80 50.08
C VAL A 517 -18.12 7.19 51.00
N ASP A 518 -17.98 7.43 52.29
CA ASP A 518 -18.92 6.92 53.31
C ASP A 518 -20.16 7.81 53.41
N ALA A 519 -21.23 7.27 54.01
CA ALA A 519 -22.39 8.08 54.40
C ALA A 519 -22.01 9.14 55.43
N ALA A 520 -22.64 10.31 55.36
CA ALA A 520 -22.44 11.36 56.35
C ALA A 520 -22.86 10.87 57.74
N ILE A 521 -22.04 11.15 58.76
CA ILE A 521 -22.44 10.89 60.15
C ILE A 521 -23.35 12.03 60.60
N VAL A 522 -24.61 11.72 60.87
CA VAL A 522 -25.59 12.69 61.39
C VAL A 522 -25.78 12.44 62.89
N GLU A 523 -25.28 13.36 63.72
CA GLU A 523 -25.49 13.35 65.16
C GLU A 523 -26.48 14.44 65.57
N PHE A 524 -27.49 14.07 66.34
CA PHE A 524 -28.56 14.93 66.80
C PHE A 524 -28.39 15.25 68.30
N SER A 525 -28.39 16.53 68.66
CA SER A 525 -28.21 17.00 70.05
C SER A 525 -29.29 16.45 70.99
N GLU A 526 -28.97 16.28 72.28
CA GLU A 526 -29.93 15.82 73.28
C GLU A 526 -31.16 16.75 73.39
N PRO A 527 -32.36 16.20 73.66
CA PRO A 527 -33.47 17.04 74.10
C PRO A 527 -33.16 17.64 75.48
N SER A 528 -33.91 18.64 75.89
CA SER A 528 -33.73 19.28 77.21
C SER A 528 -35.05 19.40 77.97
N ALA A 529 -34.99 19.30 79.29
CA ALA A 529 -36.11 19.60 80.17
C ALA A 529 -35.62 20.49 81.33
N GLU A 530 -36.56 21.19 81.97
CA GLU A 530 -36.23 22.05 83.11
C GLU A 530 -35.72 21.20 84.28
N THR A 531 -34.52 21.50 84.79
CA THR A 531 -33.90 20.78 85.90
C THR A 531 -33.51 21.75 87.01
N PHE A 532 -33.49 21.24 88.24
CA PHE A 532 -33.21 22.05 89.41
C PHE A 532 -32.06 21.46 90.23
N PRO A 533 -31.20 22.30 90.80
CA PRO A 533 -30.10 21.84 91.62
C PRO A 533 -30.62 21.29 92.96
N VAL A 534 -30.10 20.14 93.37
CA VAL A 534 -30.30 19.53 94.69
C VAL A 534 -28.95 19.13 95.28
N MET A 535 -28.81 19.24 96.59
CA MET A 535 -27.65 18.72 97.31
C MET A 535 -27.91 17.28 97.75
N ASP A 536 -27.05 16.37 97.32
CA ASP A 536 -27.14 14.95 97.65
C ASP A 536 -25.76 14.47 98.12
N ASN A 537 -25.65 14.10 99.40
CA ASN A 537 -24.38 13.75 100.05
C ASN A 537 -23.24 14.77 99.83
N GLY A 538 -23.56 16.07 99.84
CA GLY A 538 -22.58 17.15 99.65
C GLY A 538 -22.22 17.48 98.20
N VAL A 539 -22.81 16.78 97.22
CA VAL A 539 -22.62 17.04 95.78
C VAL A 539 -23.87 17.69 95.20
N GLN A 540 -23.68 18.77 94.43
CA GLN A 540 -24.77 19.42 93.69
C GLN A 540 -25.10 18.60 92.45
N LYS A 541 -26.35 18.17 92.33
CA LYS A 541 -26.89 17.42 91.17
C LYS A 541 -28.06 18.17 90.56
N TYR A 542 -28.29 18.02 89.26
CA TYR A 542 -29.48 18.55 88.59
C TYR A 542 -30.49 17.42 88.39
N VAL A 543 -31.70 17.61 88.91
CA VAL A 543 -32.77 16.62 88.88
C VAL A 543 -34.03 17.20 88.27
N ILE A 544 -34.90 16.32 87.76
CA ILE A 544 -36.27 16.68 87.42
C ILE A 544 -37.08 16.55 88.70
N ASN A 545 -37.79 17.61 89.10
CA ASN A 545 -38.58 17.59 90.34
C ASN A 545 -39.97 18.20 90.13
N CYS A 546 -40.72 18.42 91.21
CA CYS A 546 -42.05 19.03 91.10
C CYS A 546 -42.08 20.43 90.47
N ASN A 547 -40.98 21.18 90.46
CA ASN A 547 -40.91 22.47 89.77
C ASN A 547 -40.68 22.29 88.25
N SER A 548 -40.14 21.14 87.82
CA SER A 548 -39.95 20.80 86.41
C SER A 548 -41.24 20.46 85.69
N VAL A 549 -42.27 20.01 86.43
CA VAL A 549 -43.60 19.70 85.91
C VAL A 549 -44.53 20.89 86.10
N LYS A 550 -45.04 21.47 85.01
CA LYS A 550 -45.86 22.69 85.04
C LYS A 550 -47.35 22.39 85.15
N ASN A 551 -48.04 23.19 85.97
CA ASN A 551 -49.51 23.24 86.09
C ASN A 551 -50.10 24.32 85.17
N SER A 552 -50.07 24.09 83.86
CA SER A 552 -50.83 24.92 82.92
C SER A 552 -51.24 24.05 81.75
N ALA A 553 -52.53 23.97 81.43
CA ALA A 553 -53.05 23.27 80.26
C ALA A 553 -53.57 24.28 79.21
N PRO A 554 -53.56 23.93 77.91
CA PRO A 554 -54.28 24.71 76.89
C PRO A 554 -55.79 24.79 77.21
N PRO A 555 -56.50 25.86 76.80
CA PRO A 555 -57.94 25.98 77.02
C PRO A 555 -58.70 24.76 76.45
N GLY A 556 -59.55 24.13 77.27
CA GLY A 556 -60.41 23.01 76.84
C GLY A 556 -59.92 21.59 77.18
N THR A 557 -58.82 21.45 77.94
CA THR A 557 -58.33 20.14 78.39
C THR A 557 -59.17 19.60 79.58
N PRO A 558 -59.62 18.32 79.58
CA PRO A 558 -60.42 17.74 80.67
C PRO A 558 -59.72 17.80 82.04
N ALA A 559 -60.48 18.02 83.12
CA ALA A 559 -59.98 18.19 84.50
C ALA A 559 -59.09 17.05 85.03
N LYS A 560 -59.19 15.84 84.49
CA LYS A 560 -58.36 14.69 84.87
C LYS A 560 -56.96 14.70 84.25
N ASP A 561 -56.76 15.49 83.19
CA ASP A 561 -55.48 15.65 82.48
C ASP A 561 -54.81 17.00 82.85
N LEU A 562 -55.33 17.68 83.86
CA LEU A 562 -55.05 19.09 84.19
C LEU A 562 -53.90 19.30 85.19
N TYR A 563 -53.15 18.25 85.54
CA TYR A 563 -52.15 18.32 86.60
C TYR A 563 -50.84 17.69 86.15
N GLN A 564 -49.78 18.51 86.17
CA GLN A 564 -48.37 18.19 85.93
C GLN A 564 -48.01 17.57 84.57
N ARG A 565 -47.26 18.33 83.78
CA ARG A 565 -46.63 17.85 82.53
C ARG A 565 -45.18 18.32 82.47
N LEU A 566 -44.30 17.45 81.98
CA LEU A 566 -42.90 17.80 81.77
C LEU A 566 -42.74 18.33 80.34
N ALA A 567 -42.31 19.59 80.22
CA ALA A 567 -41.98 20.19 78.94
C ALA A 567 -40.58 19.74 78.50
N VAL A 568 -40.51 19.03 77.39
CA VAL A 568 -39.27 18.62 76.74
C VAL A 568 -39.09 19.50 75.50
N THR A 569 -37.94 20.16 75.40
CA THR A 569 -37.56 21.02 74.29
C THR A 569 -36.60 20.27 73.37
N ILE A 570 -36.93 20.24 72.07
CA ILE A 570 -36.19 19.53 71.04
C ILE A 570 -35.57 20.58 70.10
N PRO A 571 -34.23 20.61 69.93
CA PRO A 571 -33.59 21.47 68.95
C PRO A 571 -33.84 20.95 67.52
N ILE A 572 -34.03 21.87 66.57
CA ILE A 572 -34.26 21.58 65.15
C ILE A 572 -32.95 21.79 64.39
N ASN A 573 -32.44 20.71 63.80
CA ASN A 573 -31.36 20.81 62.83
C ASN A 573 -31.95 21.05 61.44
N LYS A 574 -31.94 22.30 60.95
CA LYS A 574 -32.56 22.69 59.67
C LYS A 574 -32.11 21.89 58.44
N LEU A 575 -30.88 21.36 58.44
CA LEU A 575 -30.35 20.57 57.33
C LEU A 575 -31.02 19.20 57.25
N TRP A 576 -31.23 18.56 58.40
CA TRP A 576 -31.73 17.18 58.49
C TRP A 576 -33.17 17.06 58.98
N MET A 577 -33.75 18.16 59.45
CA MET A 577 -35.15 18.32 59.84
C MET A 577 -35.77 19.52 59.12
N PRO A 578 -35.81 19.54 57.77
CA PRO A 578 -36.51 20.58 57.04
C PRO A 578 -38.03 20.55 57.33
N LYS A 579 -38.73 21.57 56.84
CA LYS A 579 -40.20 21.63 56.88
C LYS A 579 -40.83 20.30 56.41
N ASP A 580 -41.92 19.91 57.05
CA ASP A 580 -42.69 18.68 56.83
C ASP A 580 -42.00 17.38 57.31
N THR A 581 -40.80 17.47 57.91
CA THR A 581 -40.16 16.32 58.58
C THR A 581 -40.94 15.90 59.83
N VAL A 582 -41.18 14.60 59.99
CA VAL A 582 -41.83 14.03 61.18
C VAL A 582 -40.78 13.57 62.18
N VAL A 583 -40.72 14.24 63.32
CA VAL A 583 -39.86 13.87 64.46
C VAL A 583 -40.71 13.14 65.50
N THR A 584 -40.26 11.97 65.96
CA THR A 584 -40.92 11.24 67.05
C THR A 584 -40.12 11.38 68.33
N VAL A 585 -40.72 11.97 69.35
CA VAL A 585 -40.12 12.14 70.68
C VAL A 585 -40.51 10.96 71.55
N HIS A 586 -39.53 10.36 72.21
CA HIS A 586 -39.69 9.21 73.08
C HIS A 586 -39.24 9.55 74.49
N SER A 587 -39.94 9.03 75.49
CA SER A 587 -39.42 9.03 76.85
C SER A 587 -39.85 7.79 77.62
N VAL A 588 -39.07 7.45 78.64
CA VAL A 588 -39.36 6.35 79.55
C VAL A 588 -38.77 6.62 80.93
N GLY A 589 -39.42 6.08 81.96
CA GLY A 589 -38.91 6.03 83.31
C GLY A 589 -38.08 4.80 83.57
N THR A 590 -37.03 4.91 84.38
CA THR A 590 -36.21 3.77 84.80
C THR A 590 -36.24 3.59 86.32
N ILE A 591 -35.98 2.37 86.79
CA ILE A 591 -35.91 2.04 88.24
C ILE A 591 -34.62 2.59 88.84
N ASP A 592 -33.53 2.51 88.08
CA ASP A 592 -32.19 2.96 88.45
C ASP A 592 -31.88 4.36 87.91
N ARG A 593 -30.85 4.99 88.48
CA ARG A 593 -30.41 6.34 88.11
C ARG A 593 -29.60 6.36 86.80
N GLU A 594 -29.01 5.22 86.44
CA GLU A 594 -28.17 5.03 85.28
C GLU A 594 -28.97 4.79 83.98
N GLY A 595 -30.27 4.54 84.10
CA GLY A 595 -31.20 4.43 82.97
C GLY A 595 -31.20 3.07 82.27
N HIS A 596 -30.87 2.00 83.00
CA HIS A 596 -30.75 0.64 82.46
C HIS A 596 -32.07 -0.15 82.49
N GLU A 597 -32.81 -0.11 83.60
CA GLU A 597 -34.02 -0.91 83.81
C GLU A 597 -35.28 -0.05 83.68
N VAL A 598 -36.06 -0.31 82.62
CA VAL A 598 -37.29 0.43 82.31
C VAL A 598 -38.45 0.06 83.23
N ILE A 599 -39.25 1.07 83.63
CA ILE A 599 -40.54 0.89 84.31
C ILE A 599 -41.65 0.78 83.26
N VAL A 600 -42.19 -0.43 83.10
CA VAL A 600 -43.30 -0.71 82.18
C VAL A 600 -44.51 0.18 82.48
N GLY A 601 -45.08 0.80 81.45
CA GLY A 601 -46.22 1.72 81.54
C GLY A 601 -45.81 3.19 81.52
N THR A 602 -44.53 3.51 81.76
CA THR A 602 -44.01 4.90 81.71
C THR A 602 -43.59 5.34 80.31
N GLU A 603 -43.63 4.45 79.32
CA GLU A 603 -43.26 4.76 77.94
C GLU A 603 -44.20 5.83 77.35
N PHE A 604 -43.61 6.80 76.68
CA PHE A 604 -44.31 7.89 76.02
C PHE A 604 -43.70 8.11 74.64
N SER A 605 -44.57 8.32 73.65
CA SER A 605 -44.18 8.62 72.28
C SER A 605 -45.16 9.63 71.68
N GLU A 606 -44.65 10.73 71.13
CA GLU A 606 -45.46 11.75 70.45
C GLU A 606 -44.74 12.22 69.18
N GLN A 607 -45.49 12.36 68.09
CA GLN A 607 -44.98 12.87 66.83
C GLN A 607 -45.17 14.38 66.74
N TYR A 608 -44.19 15.05 66.15
CA TYR A 608 -44.25 16.45 65.79
C TYR A 608 -43.79 16.63 64.34
N THR A 609 -44.58 17.33 63.53
CA THR A 609 -44.20 17.70 62.17
C THR A 609 -43.60 19.09 62.18
N ILE A 610 -42.38 19.24 61.67
CA ILE A 610 -41.70 20.52 61.55
C ILE A 610 -42.49 21.45 60.61
N GLN A 611 -42.91 22.59 61.11
CA GLN A 611 -43.71 23.60 60.42
C GLN A 611 -42.84 24.59 59.62
N GLY A 612 -41.57 24.74 60.00
CA GLY A 612 -40.60 25.65 59.39
C GLY A 612 -40.71 27.10 59.88
N ASN A 613 -41.51 27.36 60.90
CA ASN A 613 -41.72 28.68 61.52
C ASN A 613 -41.52 28.65 63.06
N GLU A 614 -40.87 27.61 63.57
CA GLU A 614 -40.55 27.46 64.99
C GLU A 614 -39.59 28.55 65.48
N ILE A 615 -39.89 29.09 66.67
CA ILE A 615 -39.09 30.16 67.29
C ILE A 615 -37.80 29.55 67.86
N ASP A 616 -36.66 30.20 67.62
CA ASP A 616 -35.31 29.77 68.04
C ASP A 616 -34.94 28.36 67.58
N ASP A 617 -35.49 27.89 66.45
CA ASP A 617 -35.20 26.55 65.89
C ASP A 617 -35.42 25.42 66.92
N LYS A 618 -36.50 25.50 67.69
CA LYS A 618 -36.87 24.49 68.69
C LYS A 618 -38.39 24.31 68.77
N PHE A 619 -38.82 23.10 69.09
CA PHE A 619 -40.21 22.81 69.44
C PHE A 619 -40.31 22.13 70.81
N VAL A 620 -41.50 22.16 71.41
CA VAL A 620 -41.75 21.63 72.75
C VAL A 620 -42.80 20.53 72.70
N VAL A 621 -42.48 19.38 73.29
CA VAL A 621 -43.39 18.26 73.50
C VAL A 621 -43.65 18.11 75.00
N TYR A 622 -44.88 17.77 75.37
CA TYR A 622 -45.28 17.63 76.76
C TYR A 622 -45.54 16.18 77.12
N VAL A 623 -44.68 15.60 77.97
CA VAL A 623 -44.84 14.24 78.48
C VAL A 623 -46.03 14.21 79.45
N ARG A 624 -47.03 13.40 79.11
CA ARG A 624 -48.33 13.28 79.79
C ARG A 624 -48.86 11.84 79.73
N THR A 625 -49.67 11.39 80.67
CA THR A 625 -50.09 12.04 81.93
C THR A 625 -49.02 11.85 83.02
N TYR A 626 -48.90 12.78 83.98
CA TYR A 626 -47.91 12.65 85.05
C TYR A 626 -48.11 11.38 85.90
N LEU A 627 -49.36 11.01 86.22
CA LEU A 627 -49.67 9.85 87.06
C LEU A 627 -49.11 8.53 86.53
N ASP A 628 -49.13 8.34 85.20
CA ASP A 628 -48.73 7.08 84.58
C ASP A 628 -47.31 7.14 84.01
N LYS A 629 -46.86 8.34 83.58
CA LYS A 629 -45.58 8.49 82.85
C LYS A 629 -44.43 9.01 83.70
N LEU A 630 -44.70 9.76 84.77
CA LEU A 630 -43.68 10.46 85.55
C LEU A 630 -43.67 10.06 87.02
N LYS A 631 -44.84 10.00 87.67
CA LYS A 631 -44.96 9.61 89.08
C LYS A 631 -44.29 8.25 89.40
N PRO A 632 -44.44 7.18 88.58
CA PRO A 632 -43.87 5.88 88.93
C PRO A 632 -42.33 5.85 88.97
N ILE A 633 -41.67 6.83 88.34
CA ILE A 633 -40.20 6.92 88.29
C ILE A 633 -39.60 7.10 89.69
N GLN A 634 -40.31 7.80 90.58
CA GLN A 634 -39.91 7.89 91.97
C GLN A 634 -40.76 6.96 92.84
N PRO A 635 -40.15 5.95 93.48
CA PRO A 635 -40.89 5.04 94.35
C PRO A 635 -41.36 5.75 95.63
N SER A 636 -42.38 5.18 96.28
CA SER A 636 -42.95 5.78 97.49
C SER A 636 -41.93 5.88 98.61
N PHE A 637 -42.03 6.90 99.48
CA PHE A 637 -41.10 7.06 100.61
C PHE A 637 -40.98 5.80 101.49
N ALA A 638 -42.05 4.99 101.58
CA ALA A 638 -42.08 3.77 102.39
C ALA A 638 -41.35 2.57 101.77
N SER A 639 -41.01 2.59 100.47
CA SER A 639 -40.38 1.44 99.81
C SER A 639 -38.88 1.30 100.11
N GLY A 640 -38.22 2.40 100.52
CA GLY A 640 -36.77 2.43 100.75
C GLY A 640 -35.92 2.25 99.49
N GLN A 641 -36.53 2.26 98.31
CA GLN A 641 -35.82 2.11 97.03
C GLN A 641 -35.19 3.44 96.58
N ASP A 642 -34.11 3.36 95.81
CA ASP A 642 -33.49 4.51 95.17
C ASP A 642 -34.43 5.16 94.14
N ASN A 643 -34.20 6.44 93.84
CA ASN A 643 -34.95 7.15 92.81
C ASN A 643 -34.53 6.67 91.41
N GLY A 644 -35.50 6.56 90.52
CA GLY A 644 -35.27 6.32 89.11
C GLY A 644 -34.80 7.53 88.32
N ALA A 645 -34.63 7.35 87.01
CA ALA A 645 -34.32 8.42 86.06
C ALA A 645 -35.38 8.56 84.97
N PHE A 646 -35.54 9.80 84.50
CA PHE A 646 -36.28 10.11 83.29
C PHE A 646 -35.31 10.10 82.11
N LYS A 647 -35.62 9.27 81.11
CA LYS A 647 -34.85 9.08 79.89
C LYS A 647 -35.64 9.58 78.70
N CYS A 648 -35.09 10.48 77.89
CA CYS A 648 -35.76 11.04 76.72
C CYS A 648 -34.81 11.21 75.53
N TRP A 649 -35.31 10.90 74.33
CA TRP A 649 -34.61 11.06 73.06
C TRP A 649 -35.64 11.32 71.96
N TYR A 650 -35.20 11.71 70.78
CA TYR A 650 -36.08 11.80 69.61
C TYR A 650 -35.47 11.04 68.43
N THR A 651 -36.32 10.63 67.50
CA THR A 651 -35.96 9.95 66.27
C THR A 651 -36.50 10.71 65.08
N THR A 652 -35.67 10.94 64.07
CA THR A 652 -36.06 11.58 62.80
C THR A 652 -35.52 10.77 61.62
N PRO A 653 -36.25 10.67 60.50
CA PRO A 653 -35.72 10.02 59.32
C PRO A 653 -34.61 10.86 58.69
N VAL A 654 -33.44 10.24 58.48
CA VAL A 654 -32.34 10.77 57.66
C VAL A 654 -32.20 9.82 56.48
N GLU A 655 -32.45 10.32 55.26
CA GLU A 655 -32.41 9.51 54.03
C GLU A 655 -33.25 8.20 54.11
N GLY A 656 -34.39 8.26 54.82
CA GLY A 656 -35.29 7.11 55.01
C GLY A 656 -34.92 6.18 56.17
N THR A 657 -33.77 6.40 56.82
CA THR A 657 -33.34 5.62 58.00
C THR A 657 -33.71 6.38 59.29
N PRO A 658 -34.39 5.76 60.27
CA PRO A 658 -34.63 6.38 61.57
C PRO A 658 -33.32 6.59 62.34
N THR A 659 -32.97 7.84 62.61
CA THR A 659 -31.75 8.21 63.36
C THR A 659 -32.15 8.84 64.69
N SER A 660 -31.57 8.34 65.78
CA SER A 660 -31.85 8.80 67.15
C SER A 660 -30.93 9.95 67.57
N SER A 661 -31.45 10.82 68.42
CA SER A 661 -30.66 11.80 69.17
C SER A 661 -29.83 11.17 70.28
N LEU A 662 -28.89 11.96 70.80
CA LEU A 662 -28.37 11.74 72.14
C LEU A 662 -29.49 11.72 73.18
N VAL A 663 -29.27 11.01 74.27
CA VAL A 663 -30.27 10.75 75.31
C VAL A 663 -30.14 11.76 76.45
N PHE A 664 -31.22 12.47 76.73
CA PHE A 664 -31.38 13.21 77.97
C PHE A 664 -31.73 12.25 79.11
N LEU A 665 -30.85 12.13 80.11
CA LEU A 665 -31.04 11.28 81.28
C LEU A 665 -30.87 12.09 82.56
N ARG A 666 -31.90 12.16 83.41
CA ARG A 666 -31.84 12.86 84.71
C ARG A 666 -32.62 12.11 85.78
N GLU A 667 -32.07 12.06 86.99
CA GLU A 667 -32.78 11.51 88.16
C GLU A 667 -34.10 12.28 88.41
N ALA A 668 -35.15 11.53 88.73
CA ALA A 668 -36.48 12.08 89.01
C ALA A 668 -36.74 12.14 90.53
N ARG A 669 -37.11 13.32 91.04
CA ARG A 669 -37.42 13.61 92.44
C ARG A 669 -38.75 14.37 92.57
N PHE A 670 -39.85 13.65 92.42
CA PHE A 670 -41.24 14.09 92.55
C PHE A 670 -41.84 14.04 93.98
N LEU A 671 -41.12 13.56 94.99
CA LEU A 671 -41.51 13.59 96.41
C LEU A 671 -40.84 14.75 97.11
N ALA A 672 -41.61 15.56 97.83
CA ALA A 672 -41.03 16.33 98.92
C ALA A 672 -42.04 16.58 100.05
N SER A 673 -41.54 16.52 101.27
CA SER A 673 -42.34 16.34 102.50
C SER A 673 -43.19 15.07 102.51
N ARG A 674 -42.72 13.99 101.84
CA ARG A 674 -43.39 12.69 101.69
C ARG A 674 -44.70 12.72 100.89
N VAL A 675 -44.92 13.81 100.16
CA VAL A 675 -46.09 14.04 99.33
C VAL A 675 -45.62 14.21 97.88
N TYR A 676 -46.31 13.57 96.94
CA TYR A 676 -45.98 13.67 95.52
C TYR A 676 -46.43 15.01 94.93
N CYS A 677 -45.99 15.34 93.73
CA CYS A 677 -46.25 16.64 93.12
C CYS A 677 -47.75 16.94 92.98
N GLU A 678 -48.61 15.96 92.71
CA GLU A 678 -50.06 16.12 92.48
C GLU A 678 -50.85 16.55 93.71
N ASP A 679 -50.29 16.30 94.89
CA ASP A 679 -50.90 16.58 96.19
C ASP A 679 -50.39 17.93 96.77
N ARG A 680 -49.63 18.70 95.98
CA ARG A 680 -49.15 20.06 96.28
C ARG A 680 -49.98 21.10 95.55
#